data_AF-A0A832YMR2-F1
#
_entry.id   AF-A0A832YMR2-F1
#
_cell.length_a   1.000
_cell.length_b   1.000
_cell.length_c   1.000
_cell.angle_alpha   90.00
_cell.angle_beta   90.00
_cell.angle_gamma   90.00
#
_symmetry.space_group_name_H-M   'P 1'
#
loop_
_entity.id
_entity.type
_entity.pdbx_description
1 polymer ?
#
loop_
_entity_poly.entity_id
_entity_poly.type
_entity_poly.pdbx_seq_one_letter_code
_entity_poly.pdbx_strand_id
1 'polypeptide(L)'
;DGTSGLRERLLNSARPAVLFGVLSIGLGGLWAYTVLDWGGYWAWDPVETGSLLPWLAVVILLHLPLRPGRVSDGIYMASGLAVAGFAIFATMVTRASGVWASSVHTFVTADDASFPSDAWGRLLSLITDTTAGVEVISYLLVLMLLASILSAWLLADELGQELPARLGWTMVVVPLSACAAWLFIEEDTALWEGTSGAMIGILGILPLLISTWFMRVELWKRLTQDPVRLPLLFGAILVAYWNGDVILGGLGVVLMLILVTRSQPESEVGWITAGIVFHLFSAWAQLAELTQSGAAMALFLVPMFINEPPAGDDAKSIFSRGGQMRVVFQTPSTMIALYLLLSWTLLLNSLDRTQLEAHELYGAPIIILLSTGLLVYGWRGRVEPKSIPWLLGCLAALSGLLAWGFGDTLPGDVDDVFAGPLTRGQLAWIMLPAVLLTVPALGLEVWSRGRKWWHLRQGGGRGSPARQMRHSRAALAGMGAHLIHLGLLILIIGHIFATTLVDRGNISHRLSLSEDNPVVEGDLVLVFTDIELLSIGDEEFDSRFDVGVGYVGAVVEVYEVADPGGAGSGGADNAVILGDHIATLQPGVLRFENGFARSEVATMSRASGDFILIFDLSQASELGQAMVMGDLDEVERIRVTAYDLPGSHLVWLGWSLMLLGMMLNWQSWWPAPAFAVTKQYSTSGDGEGRTGSDEEE
;
A
#
# COMPACT_ATOMS: atom_id res chain seq x y z
N ASP A 1 -24.18 -13.87 23.20
CA ASP A 1 -23.69 -13.48 21.85
C ASP A 1 -22.20 -13.18 21.85
N GLY A 2 -21.44 -14.00 21.13
CA GLY A 2 -19.98 -13.87 20.99
C GLY A 2 -19.50 -12.62 20.22
N THR A 3 -20.42 -11.88 19.60
CA THR A 3 -20.16 -10.65 18.83
C THR A 3 -20.35 -9.36 19.64
N SER A 4 -20.86 -9.44 20.88
CA SER A 4 -21.08 -8.26 21.71
C SER A 4 -19.78 -7.46 21.91
N GLY A 5 -19.81 -6.18 21.54
CA GLY A 5 -18.66 -5.29 21.63
C GLY A 5 -17.53 -5.58 20.62
N LEU A 6 -17.76 -6.40 19.58
CA LEU A 6 -16.74 -6.74 18.57
C LEU A 6 -16.16 -5.49 17.91
N ARG A 7 -17.02 -4.56 17.52
CA ARG A 7 -16.64 -3.28 16.94
C ARG A 7 -15.69 -2.51 17.84
N GLU A 8 -16.05 -2.29 19.12
CA GLU A 8 -15.19 -1.53 20.04
C GLU A 8 -13.86 -2.23 20.24
N ARG A 9 -13.85 -3.56 20.40
CA ARG A 9 -12.63 -4.35 20.57
C ARG A 9 -11.69 -4.19 19.37
N LEU A 10 -12.21 -4.34 18.15
CA LEU A 10 -11.41 -4.20 16.93
C LEU A 10 -10.88 -2.78 16.75
N LEU A 11 -11.71 -1.75 16.97
CA LEU A 11 -11.28 -0.36 16.85
C LEU A 11 -10.22 0.02 17.91
N ASN A 12 -10.32 -0.52 19.13
CA ASN A 12 -9.35 -0.26 20.18
C ASN A 12 -7.98 -0.89 19.85
N SER A 13 -7.95 -2.06 19.22
CA SER A 13 -6.71 -2.69 18.74
C SER A 13 -6.16 -2.03 17.47
N ALA A 14 -7.04 -1.59 16.56
CA ALA A 14 -6.65 -1.02 15.27
C ALA A 14 -5.93 0.34 15.40
N ARG A 15 -6.27 1.14 16.41
CA ARG A 15 -5.68 2.47 16.64
C ARG A 15 -4.18 2.44 16.99
N PRO A 16 -3.69 1.62 17.94
CA PRO A 16 -2.25 1.46 18.13
C PRO A 16 -1.62 0.70 16.95
N ALA A 17 -2.32 -0.28 16.35
CA ALA A 17 -1.79 -1.02 15.21
C ALA A 17 -1.43 -0.12 14.01
N VAL A 18 -2.25 0.90 13.71
CA VAL A 18 -1.92 1.83 12.62
C VAL A 18 -0.68 2.68 12.91
N LEU A 19 -0.43 3.04 14.19
CA LEU A 19 0.80 3.75 14.56
C LEU A 19 2.02 2.87 14.35
N PHE A 20 2.01 1.65 14.91
CA PHE A 20 3.13 0.73 14.74
C PHE A 20 3.35 0.39 13.26
N GLY A 21 2.27 0.23 12.49
CA GLY A 21 2.38 0.04 11.04
C GLY A 21 3.05 1.21 10.32
N VAL A 22 2.66 2.47 10.59
CA VAL A 22 3.33 3.65 9.99
C VAL A 22 4.77 3.78 10.43
N LEU A 23 5.07 3.48 11.70
CA LEU A 23 6.43 3.49 12.21
C LEU A 23 7.28 2.43 11.50
N SER A 24 6.80 1.20 11.41
CA SER A 24 7.50 0.08 10.77
C SER A 24 7.74 0.33 9.28
N ILE A 25 6.72 0.76 8.53
CA ILE A 25 6.86 1.07 7.10
C ILE A 25 7.86 2.21 6.89
N GLY A 26 7.79 3.28 7.68
CA GLY A 26 8.71 4.40 7.53
C GLY A 26 10.14 4.10 7.97
N LEU A 27 10.34 3.25 8.99
CA LEU A 27 11.67 2.76 9.35
C LEU A 27 12.25 1.82 8.29
N GLY A 28 11.42 0.98 7.66
CA GLY A 28 11.81 0.20 6.49
C GLY A 28 12.22 1.11 5.34
N GLY A 29 11.40 2.11 5.02
CA GLY A 29 11.72 3.12 4.01
C GLY A 29 12.96 3.96 4.36
N LEU A 30 13.25 4.22 5.63
CA LEU A 30 14.47 4.89 6.07
C LEU A 30 15.69 4.00 5.87
N TRP A 31 15.59 2.73 6.24
CA TRP A 31 16.64 1.78 5.98
C TRP A 31 16.91 1.63 4.47
N ALA A 32 15.86 1.55 3.65
CA ALA A 32 16.00 1.52 2.20
C ALA A 32 16.58 2.82 1.61
N TYR A 33 16.35 3.95 2.29
CA TYR A 33 16.91 5.24 1.92
C TYR A 33 18.42 5.33 2.18
N THR A 34 18.87 4.79 3.32
CA THR A 34 20.23 5.00 3.80
C THR A 34 21.17 3.83 3.49
N VAL A 35 20.64 2.63 3.20
CA VAL A 35 21.43 1.39 3.16
C VAL A 35 21.18 0.50 1.92
N LEU A 36 20.00 0.52 1.30
CA LEU A 36 19.74 -0.36 0.14
C LEU A 36 20.04 0.32 -1.19
N ASP A 37 20.92 -0.29 -1.96
CA ASP A 37 21.40 0.19 -3.27
C ASP A 37 21.44 -0.89 -4.36
N TRP A 38 21.01 -2.12 -4.05
CA TRP A 38 21.01 -3.26 -4.97
C TRP A 38 19.95 -3.17 -6.10
N GLY A 39 19.70 -1.96 -6.63
CA GLY A 39 18.72 -1.70 -7.69
C GLY A 39 18.21 -0.26 -7.80
N GLY A 40 18.63 0.66 -6.91
CA GLY A 40 18.20 2.07 -6.90
C GLY A 40 17.69 2.54 -5.53
N TYR A 41 17.49 3.85 -5.37
CA TYR A 41 17.02 4.44 -4.11
C TYR A 41 15.52 4.20 -3.88
N TRP A 42 15.10 3.99 -2.62
CA TRP A 42 13.69 3.68 -2.28
C TRP A 42 13.07 2.66 -3.24
N ALA A 43 13.85 1.69 -3.69
CA ALA A 43 13.40 0.68 -4.62
C ALA A 43 12.33 -0.16 -3.92
N TRP A 44 11.10 -0.04 -4.40
CA TRP A 44 9.95 -0.74 -3.85
C TRP A 44 10.06 -2.21 -4.21
N ASP A 45 10.33 -3.04 -3.23
CA ASP A 45 10.45 -4.48 -3.43
C ASP A 45 9.17 -5.21 -2.96
N PRO A 46 8.96 -6.48 -3.37
CA PRO A 46 7.79 -7.26 -2.97
C PRO A 46 7.58 -7.36 -1.45
N VAL A 47 8.65 -7.37 -0.66
CA VAL A 47 8.62 -7.47 0.80
C VAL A 47 8.09 -6.19 1.43
N GLU A 48 8.61 -5.05 1.02
CA GLU A 48 8.14 -3.73 1.46
C GLU A 48 6.68 -3.52 1.08
N THR A 49 6.31 -3.88 -0.15
CA THR A 49 4.92 -3.83 -0.64
C THR A 49 4.00 -4.74 0.20
N GLY A 50 4.48 -5.93 0.55
CA GLY A 50 3.76 -6.87 1.40
C GLY A 50 3.38 -6.26 2.75
N SER A 51 4.29 -5.49 3.37
CA SER A 51 4.05 -4.82 4.66
C SER A 51 2.97 -3.74 4.61
N LEU A 52 2.72 -3.14 3.44
CA LEU A 52 1.69 -2.12 3.23
C LEU A 52 0.27 -2.70 3.27
N LEU A 53 0.08 -3.94 2.80
CA LEU A 53 -1.24 -4.58 2.72
C LEU A 53 -1.98 -4.68 4.06
N PRO A 54 -1.40 -5.25 5.15
CA PRO A 54 -2.08 -5.28 6.44
C PRO A 54 -2.31 -3.88 7.00
N TRP A 55 -1.43 -2.92 6.73
CA TRP A 55 -1.63 -1.53 7.14
C TRP A 55 -2.85 -0.91 6.45
N LEU A 56 -3.00 -1.04 5.13
CA LEU A 56 -4.18 -0.57 4.39
C LEU A 56 -5.46 -1.23 4.93
N ALA A 57 -5.42 -2.53 5.26
CA ALA A 57 -6.56 -3.23 5.87
C ALA A 57 -6.95 -2.64 7.24
N VAL A 58 -5.97 -2.28 8.08
CA VAL A 58 -6.22 -1.59 9.36
C VAL A 58 -6.82 -0.20 9.11
N VAL A 59 -6.34 0.54 8.11
CA VAL A 59 -6.88 1.85 7.76
C VAL A 59 -8.33 1.73 7.31
N ILE A 60 -8.70 0.74 6.50
CA ILE A 60 -10.10 0.46 6.10
C ILE A 60 -10.95 0.24 7.36
N LEU A 61 -10.50 -0.64 8.27
CA LEU A 61 -11.20 -0.95 9.52
C LEU A 61 -11.45 0.30 10.38
N LEU A 62 -10.46 1.20 10.48
CA LEU A 62 -10.58 2.48 11.21
C LEU A 62 -11.57 3.46 10.57
N HIS A 63 -11.81 3.36 9.26
CA HIS A 63 -12.70 4.25 8.53
C HIS A 63 -14.12 3.69 8.36
N LEU A 64 -14.37 2.40 8.64
CA LEU A 64 -15.72 1.82 8.64
C LEU A 64 -16.75 2.60 9.49
N PRO A 65 -16.43 3.12 10.69
CA PRO A 65 -17.38 3.91 11.48
C PRO A 65 -17.86 5.21 10.82
N LEU A 66 -17.12 5.71 9.82
CA LEU A 66 -17.48 6.93 9.10
C LEU A 66 -18.50 6.66 8.00
N ARG A 67 -18.59 5.41 7.51
CA ARG A 67 -19.48 5.07 6.41
C ARG A 67 -20.93 5.47 6.74
N PRO A 68 -21.63 6.08 5.78
CA PRO A 68 -23.06 6.34 5.91
C PRO A 68 -23.85 5.04 6.14
N GLY A 69 -24.73 5.03 7.13
CA GLY A 69 -25.51 3.84 7.50
C GLY A 69 -24.88 3.02 8.63
N ARG A 70 -25.47 1.86 8.95
CA ARG A 70 -24.93 0.93 9.94
C ARG A 70 -24.10 -0.13 9.22
N VAL A 71 -22.84 -0.26 9.63
CA VAL A 71 -21.96 -1.36 9.21
C VAL A 71 -22.23 -2.55 10.12
N SER A 72 -22.52 -3.71 9.54
CA SER A 72 -22.79 -4.94 10.31
C SER A 72 -21.53 -5.46 11.01
N ASP A 73 -21.71 -6.19 12.12
CA ASP A 73 -20.62 -6.86 12.82
C ASP A 73 -19.85 -7.83 11.89
N GLY A 74 -20.54 -8.37 10.89
CA GLY A 74 -19.96 -9.16 9.81
C GLY A 74 -18.87 -8.45 9.02
N ILE A 75 -19.10 -7.20 8.64
CA ILE A 75 -18.11 -6.41 7.88
C ILE A 75 -16.91 -6.07 8.79
N TYR A 76 -17.14 -5.81 10.08
CA TYR A 76 -16.06 -5.63 11.05
C TYR A 76 -15.22 -6.90 11.20
N MET A 77 -15.87 -8.06 11.30
CA MET A 77 -15.20 -9.36 11.35
C MET A 77 -14.39 -9.63 10.07
N ALA A 78 -14.99 -9.44 8.89
CA ALA A 78 -14.34 -9.59 7.60
C ALA A 78 -13.10 -8.69 7.48
N SER A 79 -13.21 -7.43 7.92
CA SER A 79 -12.09 -6.50 7.90
C SER A 79 -10.99 -6.88 8.87
N GLY A 80 -11.33 -7.38 10.07
CA GLY A 80 -10.36 -7.90 11.03
C GLY A 80 -9.64 -9.16 10.52
N LEU A 81 -10.36 -10.07 9.86
CA LEU A 81 -9.79 -11.25 9.20
C LEU A 81 -8.90 -10.87 8.02
N ALA A 82 -9.28 -9.84 7.25
CA ALA A 82 -8.44 -9.32 6.17
C ALA A 82 -7.10 -8.80 6.70
N VAL A 83 -7.09 -8.07 7.83
CA VAL A 83 -5.83 -7.65 8.48
C VAL A 83 -4.94 -8.85 8.80
N ALA A 84 -5.50 -9.89 9.41
CA ALA A 84 -4.74 -11.11 9.73
C ALA A 84 -4.26 -11.84 8.48
N GLY A 85 -5.12 -11.98 7.47
CA GLY A 85 -4.79 -12.60 6.19
C GLY A 85 -3.65 -11.86 5.48
N PHE A 86 -3.73 -10.54 5.34
CA PHE A 86 -2.66 -9.77 4.70
C PHE A 86 -1.35 -9.76 5.50
N ALA A 87 -1.41 -9.87 6.84
CA ALA A 87 -0.20 -10.03 7.65
C ALA A 87 0.47 -11.40 7.39
N ILE A 88 -0.30 -12.49 7.34
CA ILE A 88 0.22 -13.83 7.00
C ILE A 88 0.74 -13.85 5.56
N PHE A 89 0.05 -13.18 4.63
CA PHE A 89 0.49 -13.04 3.25
C PHE A 89 1.81 -12.27 3.16
N ALA A 90 1.96 -11.16 3.88
CA ALA A 90 3.22 -10.43 3.95
C ALA A 90 4.37 -11.31 4.47
N THR A 91 4.12 -12.10 5.53
CA THR A 91 5.10 -13.08 6.02
C THR A 91 5.43 -14.12 4.95
N MET A 92 4.43 -14.68 4.27
CA MET A 92 4.64 -15.62 3.18
C MET A 92 5.54 -15.04 2.09
N VAL A 93 5.31 -13.78 1.69
CA VAL A 93 6.15 -13.07 0.71
C VAL A 93 7.60 -12.99 1.18
N THR A 94 7.84 -12.59 2.45
CA THR A 94 9.20 -12.49 3.01
C THR A 94 9.93 -13.82 3.16
N ARG A 95 9.19 -14.92 3.29
CA ARG A 95 9.75 -16.25 3.59
C ARG A 95 9.86 -17.15 2.36
N ALA A 96 9.27 -16.75 1.23
CA ALA A 96 9.25 -17.53 0.00
C ALA A 96 10.53 -17.39 -0.84
N SER A 97 11.71 -17.33 -0.21
CA SER A 97 13.05 -17.17 -0.81
C SER A 97 13.15 -17.75 -2.25
N GLY A 98 12.96 -16.88 -3.25
CA GLY A 98 13.09 -17.23 -4.68
C GLY A 98 11.81 -17.45 -5.52
N VAL A 99 10.59 -17.39 -4.97
CA VAL A 99 9.36 -17.32 -5.83
C VAL A 99 9.18 -15.91 -6.39
N TRP A 100 9.61 -14.91 -5.63
CA TRP A 100 9.62 -13.51 -6.01
C TRP A 100 11.01 -13.19 -6.57
N ALA A 101 11.25 -13.54 -7.84
CA ALA A 101 12.55 -13.54 -8.53
C ALA A 101 13.26 -12.16 -8.59
N SER A 102 12.68 -11.10 -8.01
CA SER A 102 13.18 -9.72 -8.07
C SER A 102 13.31 -9.01 -6.72
N SER A 103 13.16 -9.69 -5.58
CA SER A 103 13.38 -9.05 -4.25
C SER A 103 14.85 -9.07 -3.85
N VAL A 104 15.38 -7.93 -3.40
CA VAL A 104 16.73 -7.83 -2.80
C VAL A 104 16.86 -8.62 -1.49
N HIS A 105 15.72 -9.05 -0.93
CA HIS A 105 15.63 -9.90 0.25
C HIS A 105 15.58 -11.40 -0.08
N THR A 106 15.72 -11.80 -1.36
CA THR A 106 15.83 -13.23 -1.69
C THR A 106 17.19 -13.78 -1.30
N PHE A 107 17.22 -14.62 -0.28
CA PHE A 107 18.39 -15.41 0.06
C PHE A 107 18.28 -16.77 -0.65
N VAL A 108 19.01 -16.90 -1.77
CA VAL A 108 19.29 -18.13 -2.54
C VAL A 108 18.16 -18.66 -3.45
N THR A 109 18.38 -18.61 -4.77
CA THR A 109 17.85 -19.59 -5.75
C THR A 109 18.83 -19.77 -6.92
N ALA A 110 18.86 -20.98 -7.50
CA ALA A 110 19.68 -21.33 -8.66
C ALA A 110 18.99 -20.89 -9.98
N ASP A 111 19.78 -20.38 -10.93
CA ASP A 111 19.35 -19.66 -12.15
C ASP A 111 18.67 -20.51 -13.26
N ASP A 112 18.40 -21.80 -13.05
CA ASP A 112 18.14 -22.75 -14.17
C ASP A 112 16.70 -23.32 -14.29
N ALA A 113 15.68 -22.75 -13.63
CA ALA A 113 14.31 -23.27 -13.71
C ALA A 113 13.37 -22.42 -14.58
N SER A 114 12.74 -23.02 -15.60
CA SER A 114 11.61 -22.42 -16.31
C SER A 114 10.37 -22.42 -15.40
N PHE A 115 10.05 -21.29 -14.79
CA PHE A 115 8.90 -21.17 -13.89
C PHE A 115 7.55 -21.23 -14.66
N PRO A 116 6.48 -21.81 -14.05
CA PRO A 116 5.12 -21.72 -14.58
C PRO A 116 4.69 -20.26 -14.77
N SER A 117 3.85 -19.98 -15.76
CA SER A 117 3.41 -18.60 -16.07
C SER A 117 2.38 -18.04 -15.07
N ASP A 118 1.63 -18.90 -14.37
CA ASP A 118 0.57 -18.51 -13.43
C ASP A 118 1.05 -18.48 -11.96
N ALA A 119 0.39 -17.66 -11.13
CA ALA A 119 0.80 -17.45 -9.73
C ALA A 119 0.68 -18.74 -8.90
N TRP A 120 -0.35 -19.54 -9.18
CA TRP A 120 -0.57 -20.82 -8.52
C TRP A 120 0.54 -21.83 -8.84
N GLY A 121 0.88 -22.02 -10.11
CA GLY A 121 1.94 -22.91 -10.55
C GLY A 121 3.30 -22.58 -9.91
N ARG A 122 3.64 -21.29 -9.78
CA ARG A 122 4.88 -20.82 -9.13
C ARG A 122 4.92 -21.10 -7.63
N LEU A 123 3.81 -20.85 -6.93
CA LEU A 123 3.74 -21.19 -5.51
C LEU A 123 3.88 -22.71 -5.31
N LEU A 124 3.33 -23.51 -6.22
CA LEU A 124 3.45 -24.96 -6.17
C LEU A 124 4.82 -25.48 -6.62
N SER A 125 5.62 -24.73 -7.38
CA SER A 125 6.99 -25.17 -7.71
C SER A 125 7.90 -25.20 -6.47
N LEU A 126 7.51 -24.54 -5.37
CA LEU A 126 8.20 -24.67 -4.08
C LEU A 126 7.94 -25.99 -3.34
N ILE A 127 7.04 -26.83 -3.84
CA ILE A 127 6.75 -28.14 -3.23
C ILE A 127 7.97 -29.08 -3.30
N THR A 128 8.86 -28.86 -4.26
CA THR A 128 9.97 -29.75 -4.57
C THR A 128 11.23 -29.46 -3.74
N ASP A 129 11.14 -29.68 -2.43
CA ASP A 129 12.30 -30.01 -1.58
C ASP A 129 13.04 -28.84 -0.89
N THR A 130 12.43 -28.20 0.12
CA THR A 130 13.12 -27.46 1.21
C THR A 130 12.21 -27.27 2.44
N THR A 131 12.79 -27.01 3.64
CA THR A 131 12.04 -26.48 4.81
C THR A 131 11.26 -25.21 4.47
N ALA A 132 11.81 -24.36 3.58
CA ALA A 132 11.16 -23.15 3.11
C ALA A 132 9.88 -23.45 2.30
N GLY A 133 9.89 -24.46 1.43
CA GLY A 133 8.70 -24.90 0.69
C GLY A 133 7.56 -25.33 1.60
N VAL A 134 7.85 -26.11 2.65
CA VAL A 134 6.85 -26.53 3.65
C VAL A 134 6.25 -25.31 4.38
N GLU A 135 7.11 -24.36 4.75
CA GLU A 135 6.70 -23.13 5.43
C GLU A 135 5.74 -22.30 4.54
N VAL A 136 6.11 -22.05 3.29
CA VAL A 136 5.34 -21.23 2.34
C VAL A 136 3.99 -21.87 2.01
N ILE A 137 3.97 -23.17 1.71
CA ILE A 137 2.71 -23.88 1.43
C ILE A 137 1.80 -23.89 2.66
N SER A 138 2.36 -23.94 3.87
CA SER A 138 1.57 -23.83 5.11
C SER A 138 0.92 -22.46 5.24
N TYR A 139 1.63 -21.37 4.94
CA TYR A 139 1.03 -20.03 4.91
C TYR A 139 -0.06 -19.92 3.84
N LEU A 140 0.21 -20.39 2.62
CA LEU A 140 -0.78 -20.41 1.53
C LEU A 140 -2.05 -21.15 1.94
N LEU A 141 -1.90 -22.33 2.55
CA LEU A 141 -3.02 -23.13 3.00
C LEU A 141 -3.84 -22.40 4.07
N VAL A 142 -3.18 -21.78 5.07
CA VAL A 142 -3.86 -20.96 6.08
C VAL A 142 -4.61 -19.78 5.46
N LEU A 143 -4.04 -19.12 4.46
CA LEU A 143 -4.69 -18.01 3.74
C LEU A 143 -5.95 -18.48 3.00
N MET A 144 -5.85 -19.58 2.25
CA MET A 144 -6.99 -20.16 1.53
C MET A 144 -8.10 -20.59 2.49
N LEU A 145 -7.71 -21.19 3.60
CA LEU A 145 -8.58 -21.62 4.69
C LEU A 145 -9.33 -20.44 5.34
N LEU A 146 -8.63 -19.33 5.64
CA LEU A 146 -9.23 -18.09 6.15
C LEU A 146 -10.21 -17.48 5.15
N ALA A 147 -9.81 -17.37 3.89
CA ALA A 147 -10.67 -16.85 2.81
C ALA A 147 -11.92 -17.72 2.63
N SER A 148 -11.79 -19.04 2.75
CA SER A 148 -12.90 -19.99 2.62
C SER A 148 -13.87 -19.94 3.79
N ILE A 149 -13.37 -19.76 5.03
CA ILE A 149 -14.24 -19.49 6.19
C ILE A 149 -14.98 -18.17 6.02
N LEU A 150 -14.29 -17.11 5.60
CA LEU A 150 -14.92 -15.81 5.39
C LEU A 150 -16.02 -15.90 4.33
N SER A 151 -15.74 -16.57 3.21
CA SER A 151 -16.69 -16.78 2.12
C SER A 151 -17.88 -17.62 2.56
N ALA A 152 -17.64 -18.70 3.30
CA ALA A 152 -18.69 -19.53 3.88
C ALA A 152 -19.59 -18.73 4.83
N TRP A 153 -19.00 -17.87 5.66
CA TRP A 153 -19.72 -17.03 6.60
C TRP A 153 -20.57 -15.98 5.88
N LEU A 154 -20.01 -15.29 4.90
CA LEU A 154 -20.74 -14.32 4.08
C LEU A 154 -21.93 -14.97 3.35
N LEU A 155 -21.73 -16.18 2.83
CA LEU A 155 -22.78 -16.94 2.16
C LEU A 155 -23.88 -17.38 3.15
N ALA A 156 -23.50 -17.84 4.35
CA ALA A 156 -24.44 -18.25 5.37
C ALA A 156 -25.29 -17.09 5.89
N ASP A 157 -24.66 -15.94 6.14
CA ASP A 157 -25.33 -14.69 6.53
C ASP A 157 -26.38 -14.29 5.48
N GLU A 158 -26.03 -14.34 4.20
CA GLU A 158 -26.96 -13.99 3.11
C GLU A 158 -28.11 -15.00 2.94
N LEU A 159 -27.85 -16.28 3.18
CA LEU A 159 -28.87 -17.34 3.14
C LEU A 159 -29.68 -17.45 4.44
N GLY A 160 -29.39 -16.63 5.46
CA GLY A 160 -30.02 -16.71 6.78
C GLY A 160 -29.80 -18.06 7.47
N GLN A 161 -28.63 -18.66 7.24
CA GLN A 161 -28.24 -19.96 7.80
C GLN A 161 -27.15 -19.78 8.86
N GLU A 162 -27.13 -20.69 9.84
CA GLU A 162 -26.03 -20.78 10.79
C GLU A 162 -24.99 -21.79 10.30
N LEU A 163 -23.71 -21.40 10.39
CA LEU A 163 -22.62 -22.31 10.11
C LEU A 163 -22.43 -23.33 11.24
N PRO A 164 -21.93 -24.53 10.95
CA PRO A 164 -21.57 -25.49 11.98
C PRO A 164 -20.54 -24.89 12.95
N ALA A 165 -20.79 -24.92 14.25
CA ALA A 165 -19.87 -24.40 15.27
C ALA A 165 -18.46 -25.03 15.19
N ARG A 166 -18.36 -26.24 14.63
CA ARG A 166 -17.10 -26.96 14.45
C ARG A 166 -16.32 -26.56 13.20
N LEU A 167 -16.86 -25.71 12.33
CA LEU A 167 -16.19 -25.32 11.08
C LEU A 167 -14.83 -24.67 11.35
N GLY A 168 -14.71 -23.88 12.43
CA GLY A 168 -13.45 -23.26 12.84
C GLY A 168 -12.33 -24.26 13.17
N TRP A 169 -12.65 -25.53 13.51
CA TRP A 169 -11.62 -26.56 13.73
C TRP A 169 -10.82 -26.87 12.48
N THR A 170 -11.34 -26.57 11.28
CA THR A 170 -10.56 -26.71 10.04
C THR A 170 -9.30 -25.85 10.04
N MET A 171 -9.30 -24.68 10.70
CA MET A 171 -8.10 -23.84 10.87
C MET A 171 -7.04 -24.46 11.77
N VAL A 172 -7.42 -25.45 12.58
CA VAL A 172 -6.54 -26.08 13.57
C VAL A 172 -6.13 -27.45 13.06
N VAL A 173 -7.11 -28.29 12.68
CA VAL A 173 -6.90 -29.66 12.26
C VAL A 173 -6.10 -29.75 10.96
N VAL A 174 -6.39 -28.90 9.96
CA VAL A 174 -5.70 -28.97 8.67
C VAL A 174 -4.22 -28.60 8.83
N PRO A 175 -3.84 -27.44 9.41
CA PRO A 175 -2.42 -27.13 9.64
C PRO A 175 -1.74 -28.08 10.62
N LEU A 176 -2.42 -28.54 11.70
CA LEU A 176 -1.84 -29.51 12.63
C LEU A 176 -1.60 -30.87 11.97
N SER A 177 -2.48 -31.29 11.05
CA SER A 177 -2.27 -32.55 10.31
C SER A 177 -1.07 -32.46 9.38
N ALA A 178 -0.84 -31.30 8.74
CA ALA A 178 0.35 -31.03 7.95
C ALA A 178 1.61 -30.98 8.84
N CYS A 179 1.55 -30.32 9.99
CA CYS A 179 2.65 -30.26 10.96
C CYS A 179 2.97 -31.62 11.59
N ALA A 180 1.96 -32.43 11.91
CA ALA A 180 2.14 -33.78 12.43
C ALA A 180 2.77 -34.68 11.36
N ALA A 181 2.30 -34.61 10.12
CA ALA A 181 2.94 -35.31 9.02
C ALA A 181 4.42 -34.89 8.85
N TRP A 182 4.77 -33.62 9.10
CA TRP A 182 6.16 -33.15 9.07
C TRP A 182 7.00 -33.70 10.22
N LEU A 183 6.46 -33.76 11.44
CA LEU A 183 7.19 -34.22 12.63
C LEU A 183 7.40 -35.75 12.68
N PHE A 184 6.56 -36.53 12.00
CA PHE A 184 6.52 -37.99 12.14
C PHE A 184 6.96 -38.76 10.89
N ILE A 185 7.32 -38.08 9.80
CA ILE A 185 7.92 -38.69 8.59
C ILE A 185 9.43 -38.40 8.63
N GLU A 186 10.26 -39.45 8.70
CA GLU A 186 11.73 -39.36 8.83
C GLU A 186 12.41 -38.69 7.61
N GLU A 187 13.63 -38.18 7.86
CA GLU A 187 14.51 -37.36 7.02
C GLU A 187 14.51 -37.64 5.49
N ASP A 188 14.59 -36.56 4.71
CA ASP A 188 14.93 -36.46 3.27
C ASP A 188 13.92 -36.85 2.18
N THR A 189 12.61 -36.94 2.44
CA THR A 189 11.61 -36.90 1.34
C THR A 189 10.35 -36.12 1.72
N ALA A 190 9.86 -35.32 0.78
CA ALA A 190 9.04 -34.14 1.02
C ALA A 190 7.63 -34.46 1.57
N LEU A 191 7.21 -33.69 2.59
CA LEU A 191 5.80 -33.67 3.07
C LEU A 191 4.79 -33.55 1.92
N TRP A 192 5.20 -32.76 0.91
CA TRP A 192 4.42 -32.44 -0.26
C TRP A 192 4.84 -33.26 -1.49
N GLU A 193 5.81 -34.19 -1.38
CA GLU A 193 6.16 -35.12 -2.47
C GLU A 193 4.94 -35.97 -2.83
N GLY A 194 4.50 -35.89 -4.09
CA GLY A 194 3.28 -36.57 -4.55
C GLY A 194 1.96 -35.88 -4.16
N THR A 195 1.99 -34.79 -3.40
CA THR A 195 0.80 -33.97 -3.17
C THR A 195 0.55 -33.08 -4.39
N SER A 196 -0.48 -33.42 -5.17
CA SER A 196 -0.89 -32.57 -6.29
C SER A 196 -1.35 -31.20 -5.80
N GLY A 197 -1.05 -30.15 -6.59
CA GLY A 197 -1.59 -28.81 -6.36
C GLY A 197 -3.11 -28.81 -6.17
N ALA A 198 -3.84 -29.58 -6.98
CA ALA A 198 -5.28 -29.75 -6.85
C ALA A 198 -5.71 -30.19 -5.44
N MET A 199 -4.95 -31.08 -4.79
CA MET A 199 -5.24 -31.50 -3.42
C MET A 199 -5.05 -30.37 -2.40
N ILE A 200 -3.99 -29.57 -2.53
CA ILE A 200 -3.78 -28.37 -1.70
C ILE A 200 -4.93 -27.38 -1.89
N GLY A 201 -5.34 -27.16 -3.14
CA GLY A 201 -6.47 -26.32 -3.48
C GLY A 201 -7.76 -26.78 -2.81
N ILE A 202 -8.09 -28.08 -2.91
CA ILE A 202 -9.28 -28.69 -2.28
C ILE A 202 -9.23 -28.56 -0.75
N LEU A 203 -8.07 -28.80 -0.13
CA LEU A 203 -7.91 -28.65 1.33
C LEU A 203 -8.09 -27.19 1.76
N GLY A 204 -7.57 -26.24 0.99
CA GLY A 204 -7.72 -24.80 1.23
C GLY A 204 -9.18 -24.33 1.15
N ILE A 205 -9.98 -24.90 0.24
CA ILE A 205 -11.41 -24.55 0.09
C ILE A 205 -12.37 -25.44 0.88
N LEU A 206 -11.85 -26.40 1.65
CA LEU A 206 -12.65 -27.36 2.40
C LEU A 206 -13.73 -26.71 3.29
N PRO A 207 -13.48 -25.60 4.01
CA PRO A 207 -14.51 -24.95 4.81
C PRO A 207 -15.69 -24.46 3.96
N LEU A 208 -15.42 -23.94 2.76
CA LEU A 208 -16.45 -23.48 1.84
C LEU A 208 -17.24 -24.66 1.27
N LEU A 209 -16.57 -25.77 0.90
CA LEU A 209 -17.22 -26.99 0.40
C LEU A 209 -18.17 -27.62 1.44
N ILE A 210 -17.72 -27.73 2.69
CA ILE A 210 -18.56 -28.25 3.79
C ILE A 210 -19.78 -27.37 4.00
N SER A 211 -19.58 -26.05 3.96
CA SER A 211 -20.63 -25.07 4.22
C SER A 211 -21.67 -25.06 3.11
N THR A 212 -21.25 -25.05 1.84
CA THR A 212 -22.17 -25.13 0.70
C THR A 212 -22.95 -26.44 0.68
N TRP A 213 -22.36 -27.56 1.10
CA TRP A 213 -23.06 -28.83 1.27
C TRP A 213 -24.14 -28.77 2.36
N PHE A 214 -23.82 -28.17 3.51
CA PHE A 214 -24.78 -28.00 4.60
C PHE A 214 -25.96 -27.12 4.18
N MET A 215 -25.68 -26.03 3.48
CA MET A 215 -26.66 -25.05 3.01
C MET A 215 -27.30 -25.41 1.66
N ARG A 216 -27.00 -26.58 1.08
CA ARG A 216 -27.32 -26.92 -0.31
C ARG A 216 -28.79 -26.74 -0.70
N VAL A 217 -29.72 -26.98 0.23
CA VAL A 217 -31.16 -26.87 -0.02
C VAL A 217 -31.55 -25.41 -0.23
N GLU A 218 -31.16 -24.52 0.70
CA GLU A 218 -31.48 -23.10 0.59
C GLU A 218 -30.67 -22.43 -0.52
N LEU A 219 -29.40 -22.83 -0.71
CA LEU A 219 -28.57 -22.38 -1.82
C LEU A 219 -29.19 -22.75 -3.17
N TRP A 220 -29.62 -24.00 -3.36
CA TRP A 220 -30.26 -24.45 -4.58
C TRP A 220 -31.56 -23.68 -4.86
N LYS A 221 -32.38 -23.50 -3.83
CA LYS A 221 -33.60 -22.69 -3.91
C LYS A 221 -33.28 -21.24 -4.31
N ARG A 222 -32.23 -20.64 -3.73
CA ARG A 222 -31.78 -19.28 -4.02
C ARG A 222 -31.31 -19.12 -5.47
N LEU A 223 -30.53 -20.07 -5.97
CA LEU A 223 -29.99 -20.07 -7.33
C LEU A 223 -31.06 -20.35 -8.40
N THR A 224 -32.11 -21.09 -8.05
CA THR A 224 -33.21 -21.43 -8.97
C THR A 224 -34.40 -20.46 -8.92
N GLN A 225 -34.42 -19.53 -7.98
CA GLN A 225 -35.45 -18.48 -7.88
C GLN A 225 -35.47 -17.54 -9.09
N ASP A 226 -34.32 -17.26 -9.66
CA ASP A 226 -34.15 -16.37 -10.80
C ASP A 226 -33.39 -17.12 -11.91
N PRO A 227 -33.94 -17.21 -13.14
CA PRO A 227 -33.32 -17.93 -14.24
C PRO A 227 -31.92 -17.43 -14.63
N VAL A 228 -31.52 -16.23 -14.20
CA VAL A 228 -30.24 -15.61 -14.57
C VAL A 228 -29.09 -16.05 -13.67
N ARG A 229 -29.37 -16.41 -12.40
CA ARG A 229 -28.34 -16.68 -11.38
C ARG A 229 -27.46 -17.88 -11.72
N LEU A 230 -28.07 -18.98 -12.15
CA LEU A 230 -27.36 -20.20 -12.54
C LEU A 230 -26.47 -19.99 -13.79
N PRO A 231 -26.97 -19.41 -14.90
CA PRO A 231 -26.13 -19.04 -16.04
C PRO A 231 -24.95 -18.14 -15.68
N LEU A 232 -25.12 -17.16 -14.78
CA LEU A 232 -24.02 -16.29 -14.35
C LEU A 232 -22.95 -17.05 -13.59
N LEU A 233 -23.35 -17.89 -12.63
CA LEU A 233 -22.41 -18.71 -11.88
C LEU A 233 -21.68 -19.71 -12.80
N PHE A 234 -22.39 -20.33 -13.74
CA PHE A 234 -21.79 -21.22 -14.73
C PHE A 234 -20.84 -20.47 -15.67
N GLY A 235 -21.23 -19.28 -16.13
CA GLY A 235 -20.38 -18.41 -16.92
C GLY A 235 -19.08 -18.05 -16.20
N ALA A 236 -19.15 -17.71 -14.92
CA ALA A 236 -17.95 -17.42 -14.11
C ALA A 236 -17.03 -18.64 -13.99
N ILE A 237 -17.59 -19.85 -13.82
CA ILE A 237 -16.80 -21.10 -13.80
C ILE A 237 -16.13 -21.35 -15.15
N LEU A 238 -16.82 -21.11 -16.27
CA LEU A 238 -16.23 -21.25 -17.60
C LEU A 238 -15.10 -20.25 -17.84
N VAL A 239 -15.27 -18.99 -17.41
CA VAL A 239 -14.21 -17.98 -17.52
C VAL A 239 -13.03 -18.32 -16.60
N ALA A 240 -13.28 -18.83 -15.39
CA ALA A 240 -12.23 -19.34 -14.50
C ALA A 240 -11.44 -20.50 -15.14
N TYR A 241 -12.14 -21.44 -15.78
CA TYR A 241 -11.50 -22.53 -16.52
C TYR A 241 -10.70 -22.01 -17.73
N TRP A 242 -11.22 -21.02 -18.46
CA TRP A 242 -10.54 -20.40 -19.60
C TRP A 242 -9.28 -19.63 -19.17
N ASN A 243 -9.31 -18.97 -18.02
CA ASN A 243 -8.18 -18.23 -17.47
C ASN A 243 -7.03 -19.15 -17.03
N GLY A 244 -7.34 -20.32 -16.46
CA GLY A 244 -6.34 -21.33 -16.09
C GLY A 244 -5.63 -21.09 -14.75
N ASP A 245 -5.73 -19.90 -14.14
CA ASP A 245 -5.20 -19.63 -12.80
C ASP A 245 -6.24 -20.00 -11.70
N VAL A 246 -5.83 -20.88 -10.79
CA VAL A 246 -6.70 -21.40 -9.71
C VAL A 246 -7.07 -20.32 -8.69
N ILE A 247 -6.16 -19.41 -8.36
CA ILE A 247 -6.38 -18.36 -7.37
C ILE A 247 -7.33 -17.32 -7.97
N LEU A 248 -7.05 -16.83 -9.18
CA LEU A 248 -7.86 -15.79 -9.82
C LEU A 248 -9.24 -16.31 -10.21
N GLY A 249 -9.28 -17.47 -10.87
CA GLY A 249 -10.52 -18.13 -11.25
C GLY A 249 -11.37 -18.49 -10.03
N GLY A 250 -10.74 -19.05 -8.99
CA GLY A 250 -11.41 -19.40 -7.73
C GLY A 250 -12.03 -18.19 -7.04
N LEU A 251 -11.27 -17.09 -6.90
CA LEU A 251 -11.78 -15.87 -6.27
C LEU A 251 -12.90 -15.22 -7.10
N GLY A 252 -12.77 -15.20 -8.43
CA GLY A 252 -13.81 -14.72 -9.33
C GLY A 252 -15.13 -15.51 -9.19
N VAL A 253 -15.04 -16.84 -9.10
CA VAL A 253 -16.21 -17.71 -8.85
C VAL A 253 -16.82 -17.46 -7.47
N VAL A 254 -16.01 -17.27 -6.43
CA VAL A 254 -16.50 -16.95 -5.07
C VAL A 254 -17.22 -15.60 -5.05
N LEU A 255 -16.66 -14.57 -5.68
CA LEU A 255 -17.29 -13.26 -5.80
C LEU A 255 -18.62 -13.34 -6.54
N MET A 256 -18.67 -14.11 -7.64
CA MET A 256 -19.91 -14.36 -8.38
C MET A 256 -20.93 -15.11 -7.53
N LEU A 257 -20.51 -16.16 -6.81
CA LEU A 257 -21.38 -16.94 -5.93
C LEU A 257 -22.02 -16.07 -4.85
N ILE A 258 -21.24 -15.18 -4.23
CA ILE A 258 -21.75 -14.21 -3.24
C ILE A 258 -22.74 -13.24 -3.92
N LEU A 259 -22.41 -12.73 -5.11
CA LEU A 259 -23.29 -11.82 -5.84
C LEU A 259 -24.66 -12.46 -6.18
N VAL A 260 -24.66 -13.64 -6.80
CA VAL A 260 -25.91 -14.29 -7.26
C VAL A 260 -26.78 -14.80 -6.12
N THR A 261 -26.25 -14.92 -4.90
CA THR A 261 -27.02 -15.36 -3.73
C THR A 261 -27.68 -14.21 -2.97
N ARG A 262 -27.33 -12.96 -3.30
CA ARG A 262 -27.85 -11.76 -2.62
C ARG A 262 -29.36 -11.57 -2.75
N SER A 263 -29.92 -10.88 -1.77
CA SER A 263 -31.34 -10.62 -1.61
C SER A 263 -31.76 -9.18 -1.74
N GLN A 264 -30.82 -8.24 -1.60
CA GLN A 264 -31.10 -6.82 -1.62
C GLN A 264 -30.40 -6.16 -2.83
N PRO A 265 -31.16 -5.61 -3.81
CA PRO A 265 -30.59 -4.94 -4.98
C PRO A 265 -29.61 -3.81 -4.63
N GLU A 266 -29.87 -3.08 -3.55
CA GLU A 266 -28.99 -1.98 -3.08
C GLU A 266 -27.61 -2.46 -2.64
N SER A 267 -27.48 -3.72 -2.23
CA SER A 267 -26.22 -4.33 -1.81
C SER A 267 -25.45 -4.98 -2.98
N GLU A 268 -26.10 -5.19 -4.12
CA GLU A 268 -25.50 -5.85 -5.29
C GLU A 268 -24.46 -4.98 -5.97
N VAL A 269 -24.69 -3.65 -6.03
CA VAL A 269 -23.77 -2.70 -6.68
C VAL A 269 -22.35 -2.79 -6.11
N GLY A 270 -22.22 -3.00 -4.79
CA GLY A 270 -20.92 -3.17 -4.15
C GLY A 270 -20.15 -4.41 -4.64
N TRP A 271 -20.84 -5.54 -4.80
CA TRP A 271 -20.25 -6.80 -5.26
C TRP A 271 -20.03 -6.83 -6.77
N ILE A 272 -20.93 -6.21 -7.54
CA ILE A 272 -20.74 -5.96 -8.98
C ILE A 272 -19.46 -5.15 -9.18
N THR A 273 -19.32 -4.04 -8.47
CA THR A 273 -18.13 -3.19 -8.53
C THR A 273 -16.88 -3.97 -8.09
N ALA A 274 -16.96 -4.74 -7.00
CA ALA A 274 -15.83 -5.55 -6.54
C ALA A 274 -15.36 -6.57 -7.59
N GLY A 275 -16.28 -7.29 -8.24
CA GLY A 275 -15.94 -8.24 -9.30
C GLY A 275 -15.37 -7.57 -10.55
N ILE A 276 -15.97 -6.46 -10.99
CA ILE A 276 -15.47 -5.69 -12.15
C ILE A 276 -14.06 -5.18 -11.88
N VAL A 277 -13.84 -4.55 -10.73
CA VAL A 277 -12.54 -4.00 -10.36
C VAL A 277 -11.51 -5.12 -10.19
N PHE A 278 -11.88 -6.24 -9.56
CA PHE A 278 -10.98 -7.38 -9.41
C PHE A 278 -10.45 -7.85 -10.77
N HIS A 279 -11.34 -8.08 -11.75
CA HIS A 279 -10.90 -8.50 -13.08
C HIS A 279 -10.19 -7.39 -13.86
N LEU A 280 -10.57 -6.12 -13.69
CA LEU A 280 -9.84 -5.00 -14.27
C LEU A 280 -8.40 -4.94 -13.75
N PHE A 281 -8.20 -5.06 -12.44
CA PHE A 281 -6.89 -5.04 -11.83
C PHE A 281 -6.08 -6.28 -12.15
N SER A 282 -6.71 -7.45 -12.29
CA SER A 282 -6.03 -8.64 -12.82
C SER A 282 -5.50 -8.41 -14.25
N ALA A 283 -6.24 -7.69 -15.10
CA ALA A 283 -5.74 -7.31 -16.43
C ALA A 283 -4.61 -6.29 -16.37
N TRP A 284 -4.74 -5.25 -15.53
CA TRP A 284 -3.70 -4.22 -15.36
C TRP A 284 -2.41 -4.79 -14.77
N ALA A 285 -2.55 -5.72 -13.84
CA ALA A 285 -1.45 -6.50 -13.29
C ALA A 285 -1.00 -7.62 -14.23
N GLN A 286 -1.52 -7.76 -15.45
CA GLN A 286 -1.15 -8.78 -16.44
C GLN A 286 -1.28 -10.24 -15.94
N LEU A 287 -2.09 -10.46 -14.90
CA LEU A 287 -2.42 -11.77 -14.34
C LEU A 287 -3.48 -12.51 -15.17
N ALA A 288 -4.24 -11.78 -15.97
CA ALA A 288 -5.26 -12.32 -16.87
C ALA A 288 -5.24 -11.55 -18.19
N GLU A 289 -5.51 -12.24 -19.30
CA GLU A 289 -5.63 -11.56 -20.59
C GLU A 289 -6.78 -10.54 -20.58
N LEU A 290 -6.64 -9.49 -21.39
CA LEU A 290 -7.65 -8.42 -21.50
C LEU A 290 -9.02 -8.97 -21.94
N THR A 291 -9.02 -9.97 -22.84
CA THR A 291 -10.23 -10.61 -23.35
C THR A 291 -10.94 -11.44 -22.26
N GLN A 292 -10.19 -12.21 -21.48
CA GLN A 292 -10.68 -13.00 -20.36
C GLN A 292 -11.26 -12.10 -19.26
N SER A 293 -10.53 -11.05 -18.91
CA SER A 293 -10.97 -10.06 -17.91
C SER A 293 -12.21 -9.30 -18.37
N GLY A 294 -12.25 -8.90 -19.64
CA GLY A 294 -13.43 -8.26 -20.25
C GLY A 294 -14.67 -9.16 -20.23
N ALA A 295 -14.50 -10.47 -20.51
CA ALA A 295 -15.59 -11.43 -20.41
C ALA A 295 -16.08 -11.61 -18.96
N ALA A 296 -15.18 -11.70 -17.99
CA ALA A 296 -15.54 -11.77 -16.58
C ALA A 296 -16.28 -10.52 -16.11
N MET A 297 -15.76 -9.33 -16.43
CA MET A 297 -16.40 -8.05 -16.12
C MET A 297 -17.81 -7.96 -16.71
N ALA A 298 -17.99 -8.42 -17.95
CA ALA A 298 -19.30 -8.46 -18.59
C ALA A 298 -20.31 -9.30 -17.80
N LEU A 299 -19.90 -10.45 -17.25
CA LEU A 299 -20.77 -11.28 -16.40
C LEU A 299 -21.20 -10.54 -15.13
N PHE A 300 -20.29 -9.83 -14.46
CA PHE A 300 -20.62 -9.04 -13.28
C PHE A 300 -21.54 -7.84 -13.60
N LEU A 301 -21.52 -7.33 -14.82
CA LEU A 301 -22.41 -6.24 -15.26
C LEU A 301 -23.84 -6.69 -15.55
N VAL A 302 -24.06 -7.97 -15.90
CA VAL A 302 -25.39 -8.49 -16.30
C VAL A 302 -26.51 -8.14 -15.32
N PRO A 303 -26.36 -8.31 -13.98
CA PRO A 303 -27.43 -7.97 -13.03
C PRO A 303 -27.90 -6.51 -13.13
N MET A 304 -27.03 -5.55 -13.46
CA MET A 304 -27.43 -4.14 -13.60
C MET A 304 -28.39 -3.89 -14.78
N PHE A 305 -28.38 -4.76 -15.79
CA PHE A 305 -29.25 -4.63 -16.95
C PHE A 305 -30.58 -5.38 -16.79
N ILE A 306 -30.65 -6.30 -15.83
CA ILE A 306 -31.82 -7.17 -15.63
C ILE A 306 -32.62 -6.72 -14.42
N ASN A 307 -31.96 -6.33 -13.33
CA ASN A 307 -32.63 -5.87 -12.12
C ASN A 307 -33.08 -4.42 -12.31
N GLU A 308 -34.32 -4.12 -11.95
CA GLU A 308 -34.78 -2.73 -11.89
C GLU A 308 -33.92 -1.97 -10.87
N PRO A 309 -33.46 -0.75 -11.20
CA PRO A 309 -32.70 0.05 -10.25
C PRO A 309 -33.53 0.22 -8.97
N PRO A 310 -32.92 0.11 -7.79
CA PRO A 310 -33.65 0.14 -6.53
C PRO A 310 -34.55 1.38 -6.47
N ALA A 311 -35.85 1.15 -6.26
CA ALA A 311 -36.85 2.20 -6.08
C ALA A 311 -36.66 2.83 -4.69
N GLY A 312 -35.67 3.73 -4.59
CA GLY A 312 -35.32 4.43 -3.36
C GLY A 312 -34.91 5.87 -3.68
N ASP A 313 -35.82 6.80 -3.44
CA ASP A 313 -35.72 8.24 -3.67
C ASP A 313 -34.77 8.96 -2.68
N ASP A 314 -33.70 8.27 -2.25
CA ASP A 314 -32.79 8.72 -1.19
C ASP A 314 -31.36 8.92 -1.67
N ALA A 315 -31.13 8.88 -3.00
CA ALA A 315 -29.90 9.34 -3.62
C ALA A 315 -29.81 10.87 -3.50
N LYS A 316 -29.44 11.35 -2.31
CA LYS A 316 -29.14 12.77 -2.08
C LYS A 316 -28.21 13.23 -3.18
N SER A 317 -28.70 14.17 -3.98
CA SER A 317 -27.99 14.72 -5.13
C SER A 317 -26.54 15.09 -4.76
N ILE A 318 -25.59 14.81 -5.66
CA ILE A 318 -24.19 15.24 -5.52
C ILE A 318 -24.04 16.77 -5.52
N PHE A 319 -25.11 17.50 -5.87
CA PHE A 319 -25.20 18.96 -5.75
C PHE A 319 -25.69 19.42 -4.37
N SER A 320 -26.10 18.49 -3.51
CA SER A 320 -26.51 18.75 -2.13
C SER A 320 -25.38 18.45 -1.16
N ARG A 321 -25.31 19.19 -0.06
CA ARG A 321 -24.33 18.95 1.01
C ARG A 321 -24.43 17.54 1.59
N GLY A 322 -25.66 17.04 1.78
CA GLY A 322 -25.88 15.70 2.32
C GLY A 322 -25.36 14.61 1.38
N GLY A 323 -25.56 14.76 0.07
CA GLY A 323 -25.01 13.85 -0.94
C GLY A 323 -23.48 13.91 -0.99
N GLN A 324 -22.91 15.11 -0.98
CA GLN A 324 -21.45 15.32 -0.97
C GLN A 324 -20.78 14.69 0.25
N MET A 325 -21.31 14.95 1.46
CA MET A 325 -20.75 14.37 2.68
C MET A 325 -20.92 12.85 2.73
N ARG A 326 -21.99 12.31 2.15
CA ARG A 326 -22.16 10.85 2.01
C ARG A 326 -21.02 10.25 1.19
N VAL A 327 -20.71 10.84 0.04
CA VAL A 327 -19.58 10.41 -0.81
C VAL A 327 -18.26 10.55 -0.04
N VAL A 328 -17.98 11.73 0.51
CA VAL A 328 -16.75 12.02 1.27
C VAL A 328 -16.50 11.00 2.38
N PHE A 329 -17.52 10.63 3.16
CA PHE A 329 -17.35 9.68 4.26
C PHE A 329 -17.24 8.21 3.81
N GLN A 330 -17.68 7.90 2.59
CA GLN A 330 -17.49 6.60 1.98
C GLN A 330 -16.10 6.48 1.31
N THR A 331 -15.58 7.58 0.77
CA THR A 331 -14.33 7.66 -0.01
C THR A 331 -13.15 6.93 0.65
N PRO A 332 -12.77 7.16 1.93
CA PRO A 332 -11.59 6.50 2.50
C PRO A 332 -11.71 4.98 2.49
N SER A 333 -12.83 4.43 2.97
CA SER A 333 -13.02 2.98 3.02
C SER A 333 -13.06 2.32 1.65
N THR A 334 -13.63 2.99 0.64
CA THR A 334 -13.76 2.42 -0.71
C THR A 334 -12.46 2.57 -1.48
N MET A 335 -11.87 3.77 -1.54
CA MET A 335 -10.65 4.01 -2.31
C MET A 335 -9.45 3.26 -1.74
N ILE A 336 -9.34 3.13 -0.42
CA ILE A 336 -8.26 2.36 0.21
C ILE A 336 -8.45 0.86 -0.04
N ALA A 337 -9.69 0.36 -0.09
CA ALA A 337 -9.97 -1.02 -0.49
C ALA A 337 -9.59 -1.29 -1.95
N LEU A 338 -9.86 -0.33 -2.86
CA LEU A 338 -9.40 -0.42 -4.25
C LEU A 338 -7.87 -0.41 -4.31
N TYR A 339 -7.20 0.48 -3.58
CA TYR A 339 -5.74 0.54 -3.56
C TYR A 339 -5.10 -0.72 -3.01
N LEU A 340 -5.68 -1.29 -1.95
CA LEU A 340 -5.26 -2.57 -1.37
C LEU A 340 -5.43 -3.71 -2.38
N LEU A 341 -6.56 -3.75 -3.11
CA LEU A 341 -6.79 -4.75 -4.14
C LEU A 341 -5.79 -4.63 -5.28
N LEU A 342 -5.58 -3.40 -5.79
CA LEU A 342 -4.59 -3.09 -6.82
C LEU A 342 -3.19 -3.51 -6.37
N SER A 343 -2.77 -3.10 -5.17
CA SER A 343 -1.45 -3.41 -4.63
C SER A 343 -1.26 -4.91 -4.47
N TRP A 344 -2.28 -5.63 -4.00
CA TRP A 344 -2.21 -7.09 -3.89
C TRP A 344 -2.14 -7.79 -5.25
N THR A 345 -2.91 -7.34 -6.25
CA THR A 345 -2.85 -7.91 -7.61
C THR A 345 -1.53 -7.62 -8.31
N LEU A 346 -1.00 -6.39 -8.18
CA LEU A 346 0.32 -6.04 -8.72
C LEU A 346 1.42 -6.85 -8.04
N LEU A 347 1.32 -7.01 -6.72
CA LEU A 347 2.22 -7.85 -5.95
C LEU A 347 2.18 -9.27 -6.49
N LEU A 348 1.01 -9.90 -6.67
CA LEU A 348 0.91 -11.25 -7.26
C LEU A 348 1.62 -11.41 -8.63
N ASN A 349 1.72 -10.36 -9.45
CA ASN A 349 2.51 -10.42 -10.70
C ASN A 349 3.98 -10.01 -10.52
N SER A 350 4.31 -9.26 -9.46
CA SER A 350 5.70 -8.93 -9.14
C SER A 350 6.52 -10.12 -8.63
N LEU A 351 6.00 -11.35 -8.81
CA LEU A 351 6.77 -12.59 -8.75
C LEU A 351 7.95 -12.56 -9.73
N ASP A 352 7.80 -11.93 -10.89
CA ASP A 352 8.85 -11.86 -11.92
C ASP A 352 9.68 -10.59 -11.90
N ARG A 353 9.03 -9.43 -11.72
CA ARG A 353 9.65 -8.10 -11.85
C ARG A 353 8.93 -7.09 -10.97
N THR A 354 9.67 -6.15 -10.40
CA THR A 354 9.08 -5.00 -9.71
C THR A 354 8.23 -4.18 -10.69
N GLN A 355 7.02 -3.81 -10.27
CA GLN A 355 6.06 -3.06 -11.09
C GLN A 355 5.86 -1.63 -10.57
N LEU A 356 6.98 -0.95 -10.35
CA LEU A 356 7.02 0.41 -9.81
C LEU A 356 6.12 1.35 -10.63
N GLU A 357 6.29 1.27 -11.95
CA GLU A 357 5.52 2.09 -12.87
C GLU A 357 4.01 1.83 -12.72
N ALA A 358 3.59 0.56 -12.86
CA ALA A 358 2.18 0.20 -12.77
C ALA A 358 1.52 0.67 -11.46
N HIS A 359 2.24 0.65 -10.34
CA HIS A 359 1.73 1.12 -9.06
C HIS A 359 1.50 2.64 -9.03
N GLU A 360 2.43 3.44 -9.55
CA GLU A 360 2.30 4.89 -9.60
C GLU A 360 1.21 5.32 -10.60
N LEU A 361 1.17 4.73 -11.80
CA LEU A 361 0.16 5.07 -12.82
C LEU A 361 -1.25 4.66 -12.42
N TYR A 362 -1.45 3.39 -12.04
CA TYR A 362 -2.78 2.90 -11.69
C TYR A 362 -3.23 3.36 -10.31
N GLY A 363 -2.29 3.74 -9.43
CA GLY A 363 -2.56 4.37 -8.14
C GLY A 363 -2.98 5.84 -8.24
N ALA A 364 -2.51 6.58 -9.25
CA ALA A 364 -2.76 8.01 -9.42
C ALA A 364 -4.26 8.40 -9.39
N PRO A 365 -5.18 7.73 -10.12
CA PRO A 365 -6.61 8.02 -10.02
C PRO A 365 -7.17 7.88 -8.60
N ILE A 366 -6.69 6.89 -7.84
CA ILE A 366 -7.13 6.62 -6.47
C ILE A 366 -6.65 7.75 -5.54
N ILE A 367 -5.40 8.18 -5.69
CA ILE A 367 -4.83 9.30 -4.93
C ILE A 367 -5.58 10.61 -5.21
N ILE A 368 -5.94 10.87 -6.48
CA ILE A 368 -6.72 12.05 -6.87
C ILE A 368 -8.11 12.02 -6.23
N LEU A 369 -8.79 10.87 -6.25
CA LEU A 369 -10.12 10.71 -5.64
C LEU A 369 -10.08 10.84 -4.10
N LEU A 370 -9.04 10.31 -3.45
CA LEU A 370 -8.81 10.51 -2.01
C LEU A 370 -8.58 11.98 -1.67
N SER A 371 -7.71 12.65 -2.43
CA SER A 371 -7.34 14.06 -2.23
C SER A 371 -8.55 14.98 -2.45
N THR A 372 -9.28 14.79 -3.55
CA THR A 372 -10.50 15.56 -3.83
C THR A 372 -11.60 15.30 -2.80
N GLY A 373 -11.73 14.08 -2.27
CA GLY A 373 -12.62 13.78 -1.15
C GLY A 373 -12.29 14.60 0.11
N LEU A 374 -11.00 14.70 0.45
CA LEU A 374 -10.51 15.54 1.55
C LEU A 374 -10.67 17.05 1.27
N LEU A 375 -10.52 17.49 0.02
CA LEU A 375 -10.76 18.87 -0.40
C LEU A 375 -12.23 19.26 -0.19
N VAL A 376 -13.15 18.42 -0.67
CA VAL A 376 -14.60 18.61 -0.48
C VAL A 376 -14.96 18.60 1.00
N TYR A 377 -14.31 17.75 1.80
CA TYR A 377 -14.44 17.79 3.26
C TYR A 377 -14.00 19.13 3.86
N GLY A 378 -12.86 19.68 3.43
CA GLY A 378 -12.36 20.99 3.87
C GLY A 378 -13.28 22.14 3.46
N TRP A 379 -13.99 22.00 2.33
CA TRP A 379 -14.95 22.98 1.82
C TRP A 379 -16.35 22.91 2.46
N ARG A 380 -16.64 21.88 3.28
CA ARG A 380 -17.98 21.61 3.85
C ARG A 380 -18.63 22.74 4.63
N GLY A 381 -17.95 23.86 4.90
CA GLY A 381 -18.51 25.05 5.56
C GLY A 381 -18.13 26.37 4.90
N ARG A 382 -17.44 26.33 3.75
CA ARG A 382 -16.79 27.49 3.12
C ARG A 382 -17.25 27.72 1.68
N VAL A 383 -17.70 26.66 1.01
CA VAL A 383 -18.13 26.71 -0.40
C VAL A 383 -19.60 26.26 -0.49
N GLU A 384 -20.35 26.89 -1.39
CA GLU A 384 -21.73 26.52 -1.67
C GLU A 384 -21.76 25.13 -2.35
N PRO A 385 -22.59 24.18 -1.88
CA PRO A 385 -22.64 22.82 -2.42
C PRO A 385 -22.84 22.75 -3.94
N LYS A 386 -23.66 23.64 -4.50
CA LYS A 386 -23.94 23.66 -5.95
C LYS A 386 -22.71 23.98 -6.80
N SER A 387 -21.75 24.73 -6.24
CA SER A 387 -20.52 25.13 -6.93
C SER A 387 -19.43 24.05 -6.88
N ILE A 388 -19.48 23.13 -5.91
CA ILE A 388 -18.41 22.14 -5.70
C ILE A 388 -18.18 21.24 -6.93
N PRO A 389 -19.20 20.61 -7.56
CA PRO A 389 -18.97 19.80 -8.76
C PRO A 389 -18.33 20.57 -9.91
N TRP A 390 -18.69 21.84 -10.08
CA TRP A 390 -18.08 22.72 -11.09
C TRP A 390 -16.62 23.04 -10.76
N LEU A 391 -16.30 23.33 -9.51
CA LEU A 391 -14.92 23.56 -9.08
C LEU A 391 -14.05 22.32 -9.27
N LEU A 392 -14.59 21.12 -9.00
CA LEU A 392 -13.89 19.86 -9.27
C LEU A 392 -13.70 19.62 -10.77
N GLY A 393 -14.69 19.95 -11.60
CA GLY A 393 -14.57 19.91 -13.06
C GLY A 393 -13.51 20.88 -13.59
N CYS A 394 -13.49 22.12 -13.07
CA CYS A 394 -12.46 23.11 -13.38
C CYS A 394 -11.07 22.64 -12.92
N LEU A 395 -10.97 22.00 -11.76
CA LEU A 395 -9.73 21.43 -11.26
C LEU A 395 -9.22 20.30 -12.17
N ALA A 396 -10.09 19.38 -12.58
CA ALA A 396 -9.73 18.32 -13.52
C ALA A 396 -9.29 18.86 -14.89
N ALA A 397 -10.00 19.88 -15.40
CA ALA A 397 -9.62 20.56 -16.64
C ALA A 397 -8.28 21.28 -16.50
N LEU A 398 -8.04 21.96 -15.37
CA LEU A 398 -6.76 22.60 -15.07
C LEU A 398 -5.62 21.58 -14.99
N SER A 399 -5.82 20.46 -14.30
CA SER A 399 -4.85 19.35 -14.25
C SER A 399 -4.50 18.86 -15.66
N GLY A 400 -5.50 18.65 -16.53
CA GLY A 400 -5.26 18.23 -17.91
C GLY A 400 -4.53 19.29 -18.75
N LEU A 401 -4.86 20.56 -18.59
CA LEU A 401 -4.19 21.67 -19.28
C LEU A 401 -2.73 21.83 -18.82
N LEU A 402 -2.47 21.70 -17.51
CA LEU A 402 -1.12 21.77 -16.96
C LEU A 402 -0.28 20.57 -17.42
N ALA A 403 -0.84 19.36 -17.39
CA ALA A 403 -0.15 18.18 -17.91
C ALA A 403 0.18 18.34 -19.40
N TRP A 404 -0.75 18.84 -20.20
CA TRP A 404 -0.51 19.02 -21.63
C TRP A 404 0.49 20.15 -21.96
N GLY A 405 0.44 21.27 -21.24
CA GLY A 405 1.23 22.47 -21.57
C GLY A 405 2.53 22.65 -20.79
N PHE A 406 2.69 21.95 -19.67
CA PHE A 406 3.82 22.12 -18.74
C PHE A 406 4.44 20.78 -18.32
N GLY A 407 4.12 19.69 -19.01
CA GLY A 407 4.61 18.33 -18.71
C GLY A 407 6.12 18.24 -18.53
N ASP A 408 6.87 19.04 -19.27
CA ASP A 408 8.33 19.14 -19.36
C ASP A 408 8.98 20.13 -18.37
N THR A 409 8.19 20.79 -17.51
CA THR A 409 8.71 21.90 -16.67
C THR A 409 9.08 21.53 -15.24
N LEU A 410 8.78 20.30 -14.81
CA LEU A 410 9.11 19.79 -13.48
C LEU A 410 10.56 19.25 -13.46
N PRO A 411 11.21 19.13 -12.29
CA PRO A 411 12.53 18.51 -12.19
C PRO A 411 12.46 16.98 -12.35
N GLY A 412 13.62 16.35 -12.53
CA GLY A 412 13.73 14.91 -12.73
C GLY A 412 13.51 14.49 -14.19
N ASP A 413 13.11 13.24 -14.37
CA ASP A 413 12.96 12.57 -15.67
C ASP A 413 11.57 12.80 -16.27
N VAL A 414 11.19 14.07 -16.44
CA VAL A 414 9.85 14.47 -16.88
C VAL A 414 9.44 13.95 -18.26
N ASP A 415 10.42 13.72 -19.13
CA ASP A 415 10.23 13.29 -20.51
C ASP A 415 10.13 11.77 -20.66
N ASP A 416 10.47 11.01 -19.62
CA ASP A 416 10.41 9.56 -19.66
C ASP A 416 8.97 9.07 -19.81
N VAL A 417 8.81 8.16 -20.77
CA VAL A 417 7.50 7.60 -21.12
C VAL A 417 7.14 6.52 -20.12
N PHE A 418 5.96 6.66 -19.54
CA PHE A 418 5.50 5.80 -18.47
C PHE A 418 4.71 4.60 -19.00
N ALA A 419 3.60 4.84 -19.70
CA ALA A 419 2.83 3.81 -20.39
C ALA A 419 1.98 4.44 -21.51
N GLY A 420 2.12 3.93 -22.73
CA GLY A 420 1.46 4.54 -23.89
C GLY A 420 2.02 5.94 -24.18
N PRO A 421 1.18 6.98 -24.40
CA PRO A 421 1.66 8.33 -24.74
C PRO A 421 1.92 9.24 -23.53
N LEU A 422 1.75 8.76 -22.28
CA LEU A 422 1.88 9.59 -21.07
C LEU A 422 3.31 9.60 -20.55
N THR A 423 3.84 10.80 -20.27
CA THR A 423 5.15 10.98 -19.60
C THR A 423 5.01 11.10 -18.07
N ARG A 424 6.12 10.91 -17.35
CA ARG A 424 6.20 11.12 -15.88
C ARG A 424 5.74 12.51 -15.47
N GLY A 425 6.22 13.54 -16.16
CA GLY A 425 5.86 14.93 -15.89
C GLY A 425 4.37 15.22 -16.11
N GLN A 426 3.77 14.62 -17.14
CA GLN A 426 2.32 14.68 -17.36
C GLN A 426 1.54 14.03 -16.21
N LEU A 427 1.95 12.84 -15.75
CA LEU A 427 1.32 12.15 -14.62
C LEU A 427 1.38 12.99 -13.33
N ALA A 428 2.54 13.58 -13.04
CA ALA A 428 2.73 14.46 -11.89
C ALA A 428 1.77 15.66 -11.93
N TRP A 429 1.65 16.35 -13.08
CA TRP A 429 0.73 17.48 -13.24
C TRP A 429 -0.75 17.09 -13.17
N ILE A 430 -1.11 15.86 -13.55
CA ILE A 430 -2.48 15.37 -13.36
C ILE A 430 -2.81 15.31 -11.86
N MET A 431 -1.87 14.85 -11.04
CA MET A 431 -2.05 14.65 -9.59
C MET A 431 -1.88 15.93 -8.76
N LEU A 432 -0.83 16.72 -9.02
CA LEU A 432 -0.37 17.82 -8.17
C LEU A 432 -1.46 18.84 -7.82
N PRO A 433 -2.28 19.36 -8.75
CA PRO A 433 -3.29 20.37 -8.43
C PRO A 433 -4.30 19.89 -7.38
N ALA A 434 -4.74 18.63 -7.46
CA ALA A 434 -5.66 18.06 -6.49
C ALA A 434 -5.03 17.94 -5.10
N VAL A 435 -3.79 17.47 -5.02
CA VAL A 435 -3.08 17.29 -3.75
C VAL A 435 -2.74 18.65 -3.13
N LEU A 436 -2.18 19.58 -3.91
CA LEU A 436 -1.76 20.91 -3.48
C LEU A 436 -2.91 21.77 -2.97
N LEU A 437 -4.08 21.75 -3.62
CA LEU A 437 -5.25 22.49 -3.14
C LEU A 437 -5.83 21.90 -1.84
N THR A 438 -5.59 20.63 -1.58
CA THR A 438 -6.07 19.95 -0.37
C THR A 438 -5.25 20.33 0.87
N VAL A 439 -3.95 20.59 0.72
CA VAL A 439 -3.04 20.99 1.81
C VAL A 439 -3.56 22.19 2.63
N PRO A 440 -3.86 23.37 2.05
CA PRO A 440 -4.38 24.49 2.83
C PRO A 440 -5.77 24.21 3.42
N ALA A 441 -6.60 23.42 2.74
CA ALA A 441 -7.92 23.05 3.23
C ALA A 441 -7.83 22.24 4.54
N LEU A 442 -6.92 21.26 4.61
CA LEU A 442 -6.68 20.49 5.83
C LEU A 442 -5.85 21.25 6.87
N GLY A 443 -4.88 22.07 6.45
CA GLY A 443 -4.12 22.94 7.35
C GLY A 443 -5.02 23.86 8.17
N LEU A 444 -6.06 24.41 7.55
CA LEU A 444 -7.09 25.20 8.24
C LEU A 444 -7.91 24.38 9.25
N GLU A 445 -8.17 23.11 8.99
CA GLU A 445 -8.85 22.22 9.94
C GLU A 445 -7.95 21.90 11.14
N VAL A 446 -6.67 21.58 10.90
CA VAL A 446 -5.67 21.39 11.97
C VAL A 446 -5.61 22.63 12.85
N TRP A 447 -5.45 23.81 12.24
CA TRP A 447 -5.39 25.10 12.95
C TRP A 447 -6.65 25.39 13.77
N SER A 448 -7.84 25.22 13.16
CA SER A 448 -9.13 25.46 13.82
C SER A 448 -9.33 24.56 15.05
N ARG A 449 -9.00 23.26 14.92
CA ARG A 449 -9.11 22.30 16.03
C ARG A 449 -8.05 22.56 17.11
N GLY A 450 -6.83 22.93 16.72
CA GLY A 450 -5.76 23.31 17.65
C GLY A 450 -6.10 24.55 18.46
N ARG A 451 -6.59 25.62 17.80
CA ARG A 451 -7.06 26.83 18.48
C ARG A 451 -8.20 26.52 19.45
N LYS A 452 -9.17 25.68 19.06
CA LYS A 452 -10.25 25.23 19.94
C LYS A 452 -9.74 24.46 21.14
N TRP A 453 -8.82 23.53 20.95
CA TRP A 453 -8.18 22.78 22.03
C TRP A 453 -7.45 23.71 23.01
N TRP A 454 -6.66 24.64 22.49
CA TRP A 454 -5.91 25.62 23.28
C TRP A 454 -6.82 26.52 24.13
N HIS A 455 -7.91 27.00 23.54
CA HIS A 455 -8.91 27.81 24.25
C HIS A 455 -9.62 27.04 25.37
N LEU A 456 -10.01 25.77 25.11
CA LEU A 456 -10.63 24.92 26.12
C LEU A 456 -9.66 24.56 27.26
N ARG A 457 -8.36 24.42 26.96
CA ARG A 457 -7.32 24.16 27.96
C ARG A 457 -7.09 25.34 28.90
N GLN A 458 -7.29 26.57 28.43
CA GLN A 458 -7.19 27.80 29.24
C GLN A 458 -8.45 28.10 30.08
N GLY A 459 -9.43 27.19 30.13
CA GLY A 459 -10.66 27.40 30.89
C GLY A 459 -11.71 28.27 30.20
N GLY A 460 -11.55 28.57 28.90
CA GLY A 460 -12.52 29.34 28.12
C GLY A 460 -13.83 28.61 27.77
N GLY A 461 -14.06 27.41 28.31
CA GLY A 461 -15.27 26.62 28.05
C GLY A 461 -16.43 26.96 28.98
N ARG A 462 -17.68 26.81 28.51
CA ARG A 462 -18.87 26.78 29.36
C ARG A 462 -19.20 25.34 29.78
N GLY A 463 -19.65 25.14 31.02
CA GLY A 463 -20.06 23.84 31.57
C GLY A 463 -19.08 23.24 32.59
N SER A 464 -19.41 22.05 33.12
CA SER A 464 -18.63 21.40 34.18
C SER A 464 -17.19 21.06 33.76
N PRO A 465 -16.22 21.01 34.70
CA PRO A 465 -14.83 20.67 34.39
C PRO A 465 -14.68 19.35 33.62
N ALA A 466 -15.47 18.33 33.98
CA ALA A 466 -15.47 17.04 33.29
C ALA A 466 -15.93 17.15 31.82
N ARG A 467 -16.97 17.95 31.55
CA ARG A 467 -17.46 18.20 30.19
C ARG A 467 -16.43 18.97 29.36
N GLN A 468 -15.79 19.98 29.95
CA GLN A 468 -14.73 20.74 29.29
C GLN A 468 -13.53 19.86 28.93
N MET A 469 -13.11 19.00 29.86
CA MET A 469 -12.04 18.03 29.63
C MET A 469 -12.39 17.09 28.47
N ARG A 470 -13.61 16.55 28.42
CA ARG A 470 -14.07 15.70 27.30
C ARG A 470 -14.03 16.43 25.95
N HIS A 471 -14.49 17.67 25.89
CA HIS A 471 -14.44 18.47 24.66
C HIS A 471 -13.01 18.83 24.24
N SER A 472 -12.13 19.12 25.21
CA SER A 472 -10.71 19.36 24.96
C SER A 472 -10.04 18.12 24.36
N ARG A 473 -10.26 16.94 24.96
CA ARG A 473 -9.77 15.65 24.43
C ARG A 473 -10.28 15.37 23.01
N ALA A 474 -11.57 15.60 22.75
CA ALA A 474 -12.14 15.44 21.41
C ALA A 474 -11.57 16.43 20.39
N ALA A 475 -11.27 17.68 20.80
CA ALA A 475 -10.61 18.66 19.94
C ALA A 475 -9.17 18.24 19.61
N LEU A 476 -8.43 17.70 20.59
CA LEU A 476 -7.07 17.18 20.39
C LEU A 476 -7.04 15.96 19.46
N ALA A 477 -7.92 14.98 19.70
CA ALA A 477 -8.07 13.80 18.85
C ALA A 477 -8.47 14.19 17.42
N GLY A 478 -9.39 15.15 17.29
CA GLY A 478 -9.77 15.71 16.00
C GLY A 478 -8.60 16.40 15.29
N MET A 479 -7.79 17.19 16.01
CA MET A 479 -6.58 17.82 15.46
C MET A 479 -5.58 16.76 14.98
N GLY A 480 -5.29 15.74 15.80
CA GLY A 480 -4.41 14.64 15.44
C GLY A 480 -4.88 13.90 14.19
N ALA A 481 -6.17 13.61 14.08
CA ALA A 481 -6.75 12.98 12.89
C ALA A 481 -6.52 13.80 11.60
N HIS A 482 -6.69 15.13 11.63
CA HIS A 482 -6.43 15.96 10.46
C HIS A 482 -4.93 16.12 10.19
N LEU A 483 -4.10 16.11 11.24
CA LEU A 483 -2.64 16.16 11.11
C LEU A 483 -2.10 14.93 10.40
N ILE A 484 -2.68 13.74 10.65
CA ILE A 484 -2.34 12.51 9.93
C ILE A 484 -2.59 12.67 8.43
N HIS A 485 -3.78 13.14 8.04
CA HIS A 485 -4.12 13.30 6.63
C HIS A 485 -3.31 14.42 5.96
N LEU A 486 -3.00 15.48 6.69
CA LEU A 486 -2.11 16.54 6.20
C LEU A 486 -0.68 16.00 5.98
N GLY A 487 -0.16 15.23 6.92
CA GLY A 487 1.12 14.55 6.79
C GLY A 487 1.14 13.61 5.58
N LEU A 488 0.08 12.83 5.37
CA LEU A 488 -0.06 11.96 4.19
C LEU A 488 -0.04 12.76 2.87
N LEU A 489 -0.70 13.91 2.79
CA LEU A 489 -0.67 14.75 1.59
C LEU A 489 0.72 15.32 1.31
N ILE A 490 1.43 15.78 2.36
CA ILE A 490 2.80 16.28 2.24
C ILE A 490 3.74 15.15 1.81
N LEU A 491 3.57 13.94 2.35
CA LEU A 491 4.30 12.74 1.97
C LEU A 491 4.05 12.38 0.50
N ILE A 492 2.80 12.43 0.03
CA ILE A 492 2.44 12.16 -1.37
C ILE A 492 3.08 13.20 -2.29
N ILE A 493 3.09 14.49 -1.92
CA ILE A 493 3.80 15.52 -2.71
C ILE A 493 5.28 15.17 -2.79
N GLY A 494 5.90 14.82 -1.66
CA GLY A 494 7.28 14.36 -1.63
C GLY A 494 7.54 13.19 -2.59
N HIS A 495 6.68 12.16 -2.58
CA HIS A 495 6.80 11.03 -3.49
C HIS A 495 6.57 11.38 -4.96
N ILE A 496 5.65 12.29 -5.29
CA ILE A 496 5.48 12.74 -6.67
C ILE A 496 6.80 13.30 -7.21
N PHE A 497 7.50 14.12 -6.42
CA PHE A 497 8.79 14.69 -6.83
C PHE A 497 9.95 13.71 -6.74
N ALA A 498 10.08 12.99 -5.63
CA ALA A 498 11.24 12.17 -5.35
C ALA A 498 11.15 10.75 -5.93
N THR A 499 9.99 10.27 -6.39
CA THR A 499 9.85 8.88 -6.91
C THR A 499 9.05 8.77 -8.20
N THR A 500 8.03 9.58 -8.43
CA THR A 500 7.26 9.53 -9.70
C THR A 500 7.98 10.26 -10.82
N LEU A 501 8.56 11.42 -10.53
CA LEU A 501 9.33 12.20 -11.50
C LEU A 501 10.74 11.66 -11.75
N VAL A 502 11.28 10.84 -10.87
CA VAL A 502 12.63 10.29 -11.02
C VAL A 502 12.53 8.80 -11.37
N ASP A 503 13.00 8.43 -12.56
CA ASP A 503 13.03 7.08 -13.08
C ASP A 503 14.25 6.33 -12.55
N ARG A 504 14.00 5.49 -11.56
CA ARG A 504 15.00 4.59 -10.94
C ARG A 504 15.60 3.56 -11.91
N GLY A 505 14.94 3.29 -13.03
CA GLY A 505 15.40 2.37 -14.06
C GLY A 505 16.20 3.04 -15.18
N ASN A 506 16.24 4.38 -15.23
CA ASN A 506 16.88 5.08 -16.34
C ASN A 506 18.41 4.95 -16.26
N ILE A 507 19.00 4.63 -17.41
CA ILE A 507 20.45 4.44 -17.56
C ILE A 507 21.17 5.80 -17.51
N SER A 508 20.49 6.92 -17.78
CA SER A 508 21.07 8.27 -17.70
C SER A 508 21.68 8.56 -16.33
N HIS A 509 21.10 8.04 -15.26
CA HIS A 509 21.58 8.20 -13.89
C HIS A 509 22.90 7.48 -13.61
N ARG A 510 23.36 6.59 -14.50
CA ARG A 510 24.61 5.84 -14.32
C ARG A 510 25.77 6.59 -14.95
N LEU A 511 26.62 7.14 -14.10
CA LEU A 511 27.78 7.93 -14.47
C LEU A 511 29.05 7.09 -14.39
N SER A 512 29.92 7.28 -15.38
CA SER A 512 31.28 6.74 -15.35
C SER A 512 32.24 7.89 -15.04
N LEU A 513 32.82 7.86 -13.85
CA LEU A 513 33.79 8.86 -13.41
C LEU A 513 35.20 8.29 -13.62
N SER A 514 36.04 9.00 -14.36
CA SER A 514 37.47 8.73 -14.44
C SER A 514 38.21 9.67 -13.50
N GLU A 515 39.31 9.20 -12.93
CA GLU A 515 40.11 9.95 -11.96
C GLU A 515 40.50 11.33 -12.52
N ASP A 516 40.33 12.36 -11.68
CA ASP A 516 40.58 13.78 -11.98
C ASP A 516 39.84 14.35 -13.19
N ASN A 517 38.85 13.63 -13.74
CA ASN A 517 38.08 14.09 -14.89
C ASN A 517 36.68 14.57 -14.47
N PRO A 518 36.35 15.87 -14.65
CA PRO A 518 35.05 16.41 -14.26
C PRO A 518 33.91 15.88 -15.15
N VAL A 519 32.83 15.43 -14.51
CA VAL A 519 31.58 15.02 -15.16
C VAL A 519 30.45 15.93 -14.70
N VAL A 520 29.70 16.50 -15.64
CA VAL A 520 28.56 17.38 -15.36
C VAL A 520 27.30 16.54 -15.19
N GLU A 521 26.59 16.75 -14.08
CA GLU A 521 25.29 16.13 -13.78
C GLU A 521 24.33 17.21 -13.29
N GLY A 522 23.39 17.60 -14.15
CA GLY A 522 22.46 18.70 -13.86
C GLY A 522 23.18 20.04 -13.59
N ASP A 523 23.02 20.56 -12.38
CA ASP A 523 23.65 21.79 -11.88
C ASP A 523 24.99 21.55 -11.14
N LEU A 524 25.45 20.29 -11.10
CA LEU A 524 26.63 19.86 -10.36
C LEU A 524 27.75 19.36 -11.29
N VAL A 525 28.98 19.46 -10.81
CA VAL A 525 30.15 18.81 -11.41
C VAL A 525 30.74 17.82 -10.40
N LEU A 526 30.88 16.57 -10.80
CA LEU A 526 31.44 15.48 -10.01
C LEU A 526 32.86 15.20 -10.47
N VAL A 527 33.80 15.13 -9.52
CA VAL A 527 35.21 14.80 -9.76
C VAL A 527 35.59 13.65 -8.84
N PHE A 528 35.92 12.49 -9.41
CA PHE A 528 36.48 11.37 -8.66
C PHE A 528 37.98 11.61 -8.46
N THR A 529 38.44 11.64 -7.21
CA THR A 529 39.81 12.05 -6.88
C THR A 529 40.66 10.97 -6.24
N ASP A 530 40.07 10.03 -5.49
CA ASP A 530 40.83 9.01 -4.75
C ASP A 530 39.95 7.84 -4.30
N ILE A 531 40.56 6.73 -3.90
CA ILE A 531 39.90 5.59 -3.23
C ILE A 531 40.36 5.51 -1.77
N GLU A 532 39.39 5.54 -0.88
CA GLU A 532 39.60 5.38 0.55
C GLU A 532 39.43 3.92 0.98
N LEU A 533 40.40 3.44 1.75
CA LEU A 533 40.44 2.10 2.32
C LEU A 533 40.51 2.18 3.84
N LEU A 534 39.50 1.63 4.50
CA LEU A 534 39.43 1.61 5.96
C LEU A 534 39.22 0.18 6.42
N SER A 535 39.89 -0.21 7.50
CA SER A 535 39.76 -1.53 8.11
C SER A 535 39.41 -1.40 9.59
N ILE A 536 38.83 -2.48 10.14
CA ILE A 536 38.54 -2.54 11.56
C ILE A 536 39.81 -2.30 12.39
N GLY A 537 39.73 -1.39 13.36
CA GLY A 537 40.88 -0.93 14.16
C GLY A 537 41.57 0.35 13.67
N ASP A 538 41.18 0.87 12.49
CA ASP A 538 41.50 2.26 12.12
C ASP A 538 40.54 3.20 12.86
N GLU A 539 41.06 4.28 13.48
CA GLU A 539 40.24 5.23 14.26
C GLU A 539 39.12 5.83 13.41
N GLU A 540 39.39 6.06 12.12
CA GLU A 540 38.42 6.58 11.18
C GLU A 540 37.32 5.56 10.83
N PHE A 541 37.66 4.28 10.65
CA PHE A 541 36.67 3.21 10.44
C PHE A 541 35.74 3.09 11.65
N ASP A 542 36.32 2.96 12.85
CA ASP A 542 35.59 2.75 14.09
C ASP A 542 34.71 3.96 14.48
N SER A 543 35.04 5.15 13.96
CA SER A 543 34.22 6.35 14.14
C SER A 543 33.04 6.45 13.18
N ARG A 544 33.16 5.87 11.99
CA ARG A 544 32.18 5.97 10.89
C ARG A 544 31.22 4.78 10.84
N PHE A 545 31.71 3.59 11.20
CA PHE A 545 30.98 2.34 11.00
C PHE A 545 30.92 1.51 12.29
N ASP A 546 29.69 1.24 12.75
CA ASP A 546 29.43 0.34 13.88
C ASP A 546 29.45 -1.15 13.49
N VAL A 547 29.46 -1.44 12.18
CA VAL A 547 29.35 -2.79 11.61
C VAL A 547 30.24 -2.96 10.39
N GLY A 548 30.60 -4.21 10.10
CA GLY A 548 31.54 -4.56 9.03
C GLY A 548 32.96 -4.73 9.54
N VAL A 549 33.83 -5.19 8.66
CA VAL A 549 35.27 -5.46 8.96
C VAL A 549 36.22 -4.69 8.04
N GLY A 550 35.67 -3.93 7.09
CA GLY A 550 36.41 -3.05 6.22
C GLY A 550 35.49 -2.30 5.27
N TYR A 551 35.98 -1.20 4.72
CA TYR A 551 35.28 -0.28 3.83
C TYR A 551 36.19 0.12 2.67
N VAL A 552 35.60 0.19 1.47
CA VAL A 552 36.22 0.75 0.27
C VAL A 552 35.30 1.82 -0.28
N GLY A 553 35.74 3.07 -0.31
CA GLY A 553 34.95 4.20 -0.81
C GLY A 553 35.67 4.94 -1.92
N ALA A 554 34.93 5.48 -2.89
CA ALA A 554 35.48 6.48 -3.79
C ALA A 554 35.25 7.87 -3.23
N VAL A 555 36.27 8.71 -3.24
CA VAL A 555 36.18 10.12 -2.88
C VAL A 555 35.74 10.90 -4.12
N VAL A 556 34.53 11.46 -4.06
CA VAL A 556 33.93 12.25 -5.14
C VAL A 556 33.69 13.67 -4.64
N GLU A 557 34.44 14.61 -5.18
CA GLU A 557 34.25 16.04 -4.91
C GLU A 557 33.14 16.60 -5.81
N VAL A 558 32.27 17.43 -5.20
CA VAL A 558 31.10 18.02 -5.85
C VAL A 558 31.27 19.53 -5.91
N TYR A 559 31.18 20.08 -7.12
CA TYR A 559 31.33 21.51 -7.41
C TYR A 559 30.07 22.07 -8.09
N GLU A 560 29.85 23.38 -7.97
CA GLU A 560 28.83 24.08 -8.76
C GLU A 560 29.29 24.26 -10.22
N VAL A 561 28.36 24.26 -11.18
CA VAL A 561 28.66 24.60 -12.57
C VAL A 561 28.88 26.11 -12.71
N ALA A 562 30.08 26.53 -13.12
CA ALA A 562 30.47 27.95 -13.19
C ALA A 562 29.80 28.75 -14.34
N ASP A 563 29.36 28.10 -15.43
CA ASP A 563 28.64 28.74 -16.55
C ASP A 563 27.59 27.80 -17.18
N PRO A 564 26.33 27.80 -16.71
CA PRO A 564 25.28 26.93 -17.22
C PRO A 564 24.84 27.24 -18.67
N GLY A 565 25.29 28.35 -19.27
CA GLY A 565 24.94 28.76 -20.64
C GLY A 565 25.87 28.24 -21.76
N GLY A 566 26.96 27.55 -21.40
CA GLY A 566 28.02 27.14 -22.34
C GLY A 566 27.96 25.71 -22.87
N ALA A 567 27.00 24.89 -22.44
CA ALA A 567 26.90 23.47 -22.78
C ALA A 567 26.38 23.15 -24.21
N GLY A 568 26.71 24.01 -25.19
CA GLY A 568 26.08 24.01 -26.51
C GLY A 568 27.00 24.06 -27.74
N SER A 569 28.32 23.91 -27.62
CA SER A 569 29.17 23.82 -28.81
C SER A 569 30.24 22.75 -28.67
N GLY A 570 30.02 21.61 -29.34
CA GLY A 570 30.99 20.51 -29.46
C GLY A 570 32.28 20.95 -30.17
N GLY A 571 33.23 21.45 -29.39
CA GLY A 571 34.62 21.64 -29.74
C GLY A 571 35.51 20.92 -28.74
N ALA A 572 36.58 20.29 -29.22
CA ALA A 572 37.43 19.35 -28.49
C ALA A 572 38.24 19.94 -27.30
N ASP A 573 38.04 21.21 -26.92
CA ASP A 573 38.83 21.94 -25.92
C ASP A 573 37.97 22.67 -24.84
N ASN A 574 36.71 22.26 -24.62
CA ASN A 574 35.91 22.82 -23.53
C ASN A 574 36.24 22.12 -22.20
N ALA A 575 37.28 22.58 -21.50
CA ALA A 575 37.49 22.21 -20.10
C ALA A 575 36.29 22.68 -19.26
N VAL A 576 35.66 21.77 -18.52
CA VAL A 576 34.61 22.11 -17.56
C VAL A 576 35.21 23.03 -16.50
N ILE A 577 34.69 24.25 -16.37
CA ILE A 577 35.14 25.19 -15.35
C ILE A 577 34.42 24.86 -14.04
N LEU A 578 35.20 24.42 -13.05
CA LEU A 578 34.69 24.16 -11.70
C LEU A 578 34.32 25.49 -11.02
N GLY A 579 33.11 25.57 -10.51
CA GLY A 579 32.67 26.64 -9.62
C GLY A 579 33.14 26.40 -8.18
N ASP A 580 32.34 26.84 -7.22
CA ASP A 580 32.65 26.65 -5.80
C ASP A 580 32.51 25.17 -5.41
N HIS A 581 33.40 24.70 -4.53
CA HIS A 581 33.28 23.38 -3.91
C HIS A 581 32.09 23.37 -2.95
N ILE A 582 31.21 22.37 -3.11
CA ILE A 582 29.97 22.24 -2.34
C ILE A 582 30.13 21.19 -1.25
N ALA A 583 30.59 19.99 -1.61
CA ALA A 583 30.66 18.84 -0.74
C ALA A 583 31.66 17.80 -1.25
N THR A 584 32.10 16.92 -0.36
CA THR A 584 32.84 15.70 -0.71
C THR A 584 31.98 14.51 -0.30
N LEU A 585 31.66 13.64 -1.27
CA LEU A 585 30.85 12.45 -1.12
C LEU A 585 31.73 11.20 -1.19
N GLN A 586 31.43 10.22 -0.35
CA GLN A 586 32.18 8.98 -0.27
C GLN A 586 31.27 7.77 -0.48
N PRO A 587 30.74 7.53 -1.71
CA PRO A 587 30.04 6.28 -2.01
C PRO A 587 31.01 5.11 -1.85
N GLY A 588 30.56 4.02 -1.24
CA GLY A 588 31.48 2.95 -0.88
C GLY A 588 30.82 1.60 -0.66
N VAL A 589 31.61 0.64 -0.19
CA VAL A 589 31.20 -0.72 0.10
C VAL A 589 31.75 -1.15 1.45
N LEU A 590 30.86 -1.52 2.36
CA LEU A 590 31.20 -2.23 3.59
C LEU A 590 31.30 -3.74 3.34
N ARG A 591 32.33 -4.36 3.91
CA ARG A 591 32.54 -5.80 3.88
C ARG A 591 32.21 -6.41 5.23
N PHE A 592 31.63 -7.61 5.20
CA PHE A 592 31.35 -8.43 6.37
C PHE A 592 32.19 -9.71 6.41
N GLU A 593 32.33 -10.32 7.59
CA GLU A 593 33.15 -11.53 7.80
C GLU A 593 32.73 -12.73 6.94
N ASN A 594 31.44 -12.81 6.61
CA ASN A 594 30.87 -13.85 5.76
C ASN A 594 31.12 -13.64 4.25
N GLY A 595 31.90 -12.62 3.88
CA GLY A 595 32.20 -12.28 2.48
C GLY A 595 31.09 -11.49 1.78
N PHE A 596 30.01 -11.15 2.48
CA PHE A 596 28.97 -10.25 1.95
C PHE A 596 29.55 -8.82 1.87
N ALA A 597 29.37 -8.19 0.72
CA ALA A 597 29.59 -6.77 0.51
C ALA A 597 28.25 -6.05 0.64
N ARG A 598 28.24 -4.78 1.01
CA ARG A 598 27.05 -3.90 1.04
C ARG A 598 27.48 -2.52 0.61
N SER A 599 26.85 -1.93 -0.40
CA SER A 599 27.19 -0.56 -0.75
C SER A 599 26.61 0.43 0.29
N GLU A 600 27.24 1.60 0.40
CA GLU A 600 26.88 2.68 1.30
C GLU A 600 26.46 3.89 0.48
N VAL A 601 25.28 4.43 0.81
CA VAL A 601 24.72 5.59 0.11
C VAL A 601 25.39 6.87 0.59
N ALA A 602 26.09 7.57 -0.30
CA ALA A 602 26.61 8.90 0.00
C ALA A 602 25.56 9.96 -0.31
N THR A 603 25.21 10.77 0.69
CA THR A 603 24.10 11.74 0.59
C THR A 603 24.58 13.17 0.82
N MET A 604 24.21 14.08 -0.07
CA MET A 604 24.32 15.52 0.09
C MET A 604 22.92 16.12 0.24
N SER A 605 22.60 16.69 1.40
CA SER A 605 21.31 17.34 1.62
C SER A 605 21.27 18.79 1.14
N ARG A 606 20.29 19.11 0.29
CA ARG A 606 20.01 20.48 -0.20
C ARG A 606 18.63 20.93 0.25
N ALA A 607 18.32 22.22 0.10
CA ALA A 607 17.00 22.74 0.48
C ALA A 607 15.86 22.21 -0.43
N SER A 608 16.17 21.85 -1.67
CA SER A 608 15.22 21.28 -2.64
C SER A 608 14.97 19.79 -2.42
N GLY A 609 15.88 19.08 -1.75
CA GLY A 609 15.89 17.63 -1.64
C GLY A 609 17.32 17.13 -1.46
N ASP A 610 17.48 15.81 -1.46
CA ASP A 610 18.80 15.19 -1.31
C ASP A 610 19.36 14.79 -2.68
N PHE A 611 20.68 14.88 -2.83
CA PHE A 611 21.42 14.30 -3.94
C PHE A 611 22.20 13.11 -3.41
N ILE A 612 22.11 11.96 -4.08
CA ILE A 612 22.72 10.72 -3.63
C ILE A 612 23.62 10.10 -4.69
N LEU A 613 24.71 9.49 -4.24
CA LEU A 613 25.60 8.66 -5.04
C LEU A 613 25.62 7.26 -4.45
N ILE A 614 25.40 6.26 -5.31
CA ILE A 614 25.43 4.84 -4.92
C ILE A 614 26.29 4.04 -5.89
N PHE A 615 26.90 2.96 -5.41
CA PHE A 615 27.45 1.94 -6.30
C PHE A 615 26.38 0.93 -6.65
N ASP A 616 26.34 0.53 -7.92
CA ASP A 616 25.51 -0.60 -8.33
C ASP A 616 26.12 -1.93 -7.83
N LEU A 617 25.32 -2.99 -7.81
CA LEU A 617 25.73 -4.34 -7.38
C LEU A 617 27.00 -4.82 -8.10
N SER A 618 27.15 -4.54 -9.40
CA SER A 618 28.31 -4.98 -10.17
C SER A 618 29.58 -4.22 -9.76
N GLN A 619 29.51 -2.89 -9.66
CA GLN A 619 30.62 -2.06 -9.21
C GLN A 619 31.00 -2.38 -7.77
N ALA A 620 30.03 -2.58 -6.88
CA ALA A 620 30.28 -2.93 -5.49
C ALA A 620 31.01 -4.27 -5.37
N SER A 621 30.65 -5.24 -6.23
CA SER A 621 31.31 -6.55 -6.30
C SER A 621 32.73 -6.45 -6.87
N GLU A 622 32.93 -5.64 -7.92
CA GLU A 622 34.25 -5.40 -8.54
C GLU A 622 35.22 -4.75 -7.55
N LEU A 623 34.81 -3.68 -6.86
CA LEU A 623 35.63 -3.00 -5.84
C LEU A 623 35.92 -3.91 -4.64
N GLY A 624 34.92 -4.69 -4.22
CA GLY A 624 35.09 -5.68 -3.17
C GLY A 624 36.14 -6.75 -3.52
N GLN A 625 36.18 -7.21 -4.77
CA GLN A 625 37.19 -8.16 -5.24
C GLN A 625 38.58 -7.52 -5.39
N ALA A 626 38.66 -6.31 -5.95
CA ALA A 626 39.91 -5.58 -6.11
C ALA A 626 40.62 -5.35 -4.77
N MET A 627 39.86 -5.04 -3.70
CA MET A 627 40.40 -4.96 -2.33
C MET A 627 41.00 -6.28 -1.83
N VAL A 628 40.40 -7.43 -2.16
CA VAL A 628 40.93 -8.73 -1.75
C VAL A 628 42.25 -9.05 -2.45
N MET A 629 42.39 -8.63 -3.71
CA MET A 629 43.61 -8.83 -4.50
C MET A 629 44.70 -7.81 -4.18
N GLY A 630 44.33 -6.64 -3.64
CA GLY A 630 45.25 -5.54 -3.33
C GLY A 630 45.59 -4.66 -4.53
N ASP A 631 44.81 -4.73 -5.61
CA ASP A 631 45.05 -4.06 -6.90
C ASP A 631 44.29 -2.72 -7.01
N LEU A 632 44.10 -2.01 -5.89
CA LEU A 632 43.26 -0.81 -5.86
C LEU A 632 43.95 0.43 -6.45
N ASP A 633 45.29 0.45 -6.45
CA ASP A 633 46.09 1.50 -7.10
C ASP A 633 45.94 1.51 -8.63
N GLU A 634 45.25 0.53 -9.23
CA GLU A 634 44.97 0.44 -10.67
C GLU A 634 43.55 0.93 -11.06
N VAL A 635 42.72 1.36 -10.09
CA VAL A 635 41.33 1.75 -10.35
C VAL A 635 41.24 3.23 -10.79
N GLU A 636 41.50 3.48 -12.07
CA GLU A 636 41.41 4.82 -12.69
C GLU A 636 39.96 5.25 -13.04
N ARG A 637 38.98 4.36 -12.83
CA ARG A 637 37.58 4.60 -13.19
C ARG A 637 36.63 3.88 -12.25
N ILE A 638 35.58 4.59 -11.86
CA ILE A 638 34.45 4.05 -11.11
C ILE A 638 33.13 4.31 -11.85
N ARG A 639 32.11 3.55 -11.48
CA ARG A 639 30.74 3.74 -11.96
C ARG A 639 29.82 3.99 -10.78
N VAL A 640 29.20 5.16 -10.75
CA VAL A 640 28.24 5.53 -9.71
C VAL A 640 26.88 5.75 -10.35
N THR A 641 25.83 5.50 -9.60
CA THR A 641 24.49 5.98 -9.96
C THR A 641 24.19 7.22 -9.13
N ALA A 642 23.92 8.33 -9.80
CA ALA A 642 23.59 9.61 -9.19
C ALA A 642 22.09 9.85 -9.28
N TYR A 643 21.46 10.26 -8.18
CA TYR A 643 20.07 10.68 -8.20
C TYR A 643 19.90 12.04 -7.52
N ASP A 644 19.18 12.93 -8.20
CA ASP A 644 18.58 14.12 -7.59
C ASP A 644 17.17 13.79 -7.12
N LEU A 645 16.91 13.89 -5.82
CA LEU A 645 15.64 13.54 -5.19
C LEU A 645 14.90 14.79 -4.70
N PRO A 646 14.30 15.59 -5.61
CA PRO A 646 13.56 16.77 -5.22
C PRO A 646 12.38 16.37 -4.33
N GLY A 647 12.15 17.11 -3.25
CA GLY A 647 11.05 16.85 -2.33
C GLY A 647 11.25 15.65 -1.38
N SER A 648 12.43 15.02 -1.33
CA SER A 648 12.73 13.93 -0.37
C SER A 648 12.41 14.33 1.07
N HIS A 649 12.71 15.58 1.46
CA HIS A 649 12.41 16.11 2.80
C HIS A 649 10.93 16.20 3.10
N LEU A 650 10.08 16.38 2.08
CA LEU A 650 8.61 16.39 2.25
C LEU A 650 8.09 14.98 2.59
N VAL A 651 8.71 13.92 2.08
CA VAL A 651 8.40 12.54 2.47
C VAL A 651 8.60 12.36 3.97
N TRP A 652 9.78 12.75 4.47
CA TRP A 652 10.14 12.63 5.89
C TRP A 652 9.32 13.54 6.80
N LEU A 653 9.05 14.77 6.37
CA LEU A 653 8.17 15.69 7.08
C LEU A 653 6.76 15.13 7.18
N GLY A 654 6.21 14.65 6.08
CA GLY A 654 4.87 14.06 6.03
C GLY A 654 4.73 12.84 6.94
N TRP A 655 5.71 11.93 6.89
CA TRP A 655 5.77 10.77 7.79
C TRP A 655 5.82 11.17 9.27
N SER A 656 6.67 12.15 9.61
CA SER A 656 6.80 12.66 10.97
C SER A 656 5.50 13.29 11.49
N LEU A 657 4.79 14.04 10.63
CA LEU A 657 3.49 14.63 10.96
C LEU A 657 2.41 13.55 11.18
N MET A 658 2.45 12.46 10.41
CA MET A 658 1.56 11.31 10.62
C MET A 658 1.79 10.67 11.99
N LEU A 659 3.04 10.38 12.35
CA LEU A 659 3.38 9.83 13.67
C LEU A 659 2.93 10.75 14.80
N LEU A 660 3.22 12.05 14.69
CA LEU A 660 2.77 13.05 15.66
C LEU A 660 1.24 13.06 15.79
N GLY A 661 0.51 13.06 14.67
CA GLY A 661 -0.94 13.06 14.67
C GLY A 661 -1.54 11.81 15.33
N MET A 662 -0.92 10.64 15.13
CA MET A 662 -1.31 9.38 15.79
C MET A 662 -1.03 9.41 17.29
N MET A 663 0.12 9.95 17.71
CA MET A 663 0.45 10.16 19.13
C MET A 663 -0.49 11.15 19.82
N LEU A 664 -0.91 12.23 19.14
CA LEU A 664 -1.91 13.17 19.68
C LEU A 664 -3.27 12.49 19.89
N ASN A 665 -3.57 11.46 19.11
CA ASN A 665 -4.77 10.65 19.23
C ASN A 665 -4.63 9.48 20.21
N TRP A 666 -3.52 9.39 20.97
CA TRP A 666 -3.25 8.28 21.89
C TRP A 666 -4.48 8.00 22.74
N GLN A 667 -5.07 9.02 23.38
CA GLN A 667 -6.18 8.91 24.34
C GLN A 667 -7.41 8.11 23.85
N SER A 668 -7.55 7.95 22.53
CA SER A 668 -8.62 7.14 21.93
C SER A 668 -8.31 5.64 21.88
N TRP A 669 -7.09 5.20 22.17
CA TRP A 669 -6.68 3.80 22.03
C TRP A 669 -7.26 2.91 23.13
N TRP A 670 -7.42 3.47 24.33
CA TRP A 670 -7.96 2.74 25.47
C TRP A 670 -9.48 2.90 25.55
N PRO A 671 -10.20 1.87 26.01
CA PRO A 671 -11.56 2.04 26.46
C PRO A 671 -11.60 3.17 27.48
N ALA A 672 -12.58 4.06 27.39
CA ALA A 672 -12.80 5.03 28.47
C ALA A 672 -12.91 4.24 29.79
N PRO A 673 -12.17 4.62 30.85
CA PRO A 673 -12.27 3.90 32.12
C PRO A 673 -13.74 3.85 32.53
N ALA A 674 -14.21 2.67 32.95
CA ALA A 674 -15.61 2.35 33.25
C ALA A 674 -16.28 3.22 34.35
N PHE A 675 -15.61 4.25 34.84
CA PHE A 675 -16.14 5.28 35.72
C PHE A 675 -16.99 6.33 34.95
N ALA A 676 -17.99 5.89 34.19
CA ALA A 676 -19.05 6.76 33.67
C ALA A 676 -20.29 6.01 33.15
N VAL A 677 -20.50 4.74 33.51
CA VAL A 677 -21.75 4.02 33.20
C VAL A 677 -22.32 3.43 34.49
N THR A 678 -22.67 4.30 35.43
CA THR A 678 -23.66 3.95 36.46
C THR A 678 -25.05 4.29 35.92
N LYS A 679 -25.77 3.23 35.55
CA LYS A 679 -27.24 3.09 35.46
C LYS A 679 -28.03 4.17 34.70
N GLN A 680 -28.58 3.78 33.56
CA GLN A 680 -30.01 3.97 33.26
C GLN A 680 -30.48 2.99 32.18
N TYR A 681 -30.55 1.72 32.55
CA TYR A 681 -31.63 0.85 32.06
C TYR A 681 -32.63 0.75 33.21
N SER A 682 -33.68 1.57 33.19
CA SER A 682 -34.93 1.23 33.87
C SER A 682 -35.95 0.88 32.79
N THR A 683 -36.20 -0.41 32.69
CA THR A 683 -37.50 -0.93 32.28
C THR A 683 -38.59 -0.33 33.17
N SER A 684 -39.54 0.37 32.57
CA SER A 684 -40.92 0.43 33.06
C SER A 684 -41.83 0.81 31.90
N GLY A 685 -42.63 -0.16 31.45
CA GLY A 685 -43.90 0.14 30.82
C GLY A 685 -44.88 0.75 31.82
N ASP A 686 -46.00 1.20 31.25
CA ASP A 686 -47.26 1.64 31.85
C ASP A 686 -47.35 3.11 32.30
N GLY A 687 -48.39 3.79 31.76
CA GLY A 687 -49.01 4.94 32.41
C GLY A 687 -49.22 6.19 31.57
N GLU A 688 -50.35 6.23 30.85
CA GLU A 688 -51.24 7.38 30.62
C GLU A 688 -50.72 8.83 30.80
N GLY A 689 -50.86 9.60 29.72
CA GLY A 689 -51.49 10.94 29.70
C GLY A 689 -51.01 12.02 30.68
N ARG A 690 -50.24 12.99 30.18
CA ARG A 690 -50.43 14.40 30.59
C ARG A 690 -49.86 15.41 29.59
N THR A 691 -50.65 16.45 29.40
CA THR A 691 -50.51 17.65 28.56
C THR A 691 -49.62 18.73 29.18
N GLY A 692 -49.15 19.69 28.35
CA GLY A 692 -48.49 20.96 28.73
C GLY A 692 -47.00 20.97 28.41
N SER A 693 -46.55 21.67 27.36
CA SER A 693 -46.19 23.11 27.30
C SER A 693 -44.82 23.43 27.92
N ASP A 694 -44.11 24.38 27.29
CA ASP A 694 -42.85 25.07 27.66
C ASP A 694 -41.70 24.68 26.71
N GLU A 695 -41.49 25.38 25.59
CA GLU A 695 -40.78 26.68 25.40
C GLU A 695 -39.26 26.64 25.68
N GLU A 696 -38.51 27.06 24.65
CA GLU A 696 -37.17 27.71 24.64
C GLU A 696 -35.94 27.01 25.28
N GLU A 697 -35.00 26.53 24.45
CA GLU A 697 -33.67 27.13 24.15
C GLU A 697 -32.78 26.21 23.28
#